data_AF-A0A8S2N220-F1
#
_entry.id   AF-A0A8S2N220-F1
#
_cell.length_a   1.000
_cell.length_b   1.000
_cell.length_c   1.000
_cell.angle_alpha   90.00
_cell.angle_beta   90.00
_cell.angle_gamma   90.00
#
_symmetry.space_group_name_H-M   'P 1'
#
loop_
_entity.id
_entity.type
_entity.pdbx_description
1 polymer ?
#
loop_
_entity_poly.entity_id
_entity_poly.type
_entity_poly.pdbx_seq_one_letter_code
_entity_poly.pdbx_strand_id
1 'polypeptide(L)'
;MGRQASMKNLLVQLDDLPDEILMCIFKKLYNGEVLYSLMDVNQRLDRIVRDTIFLRDLCLLEYCPVDESTFSLPDPIIDRFCSTILPKIGHKIKTLFLSRTSIERVLHTTNYPNLNHLGLCDIEYKVAQSLFSDESPLAHVFKNQISSLFINLSFKDPFSREGLTSIIFMEIFKRCANLRCLKINPSLFDLGTLNNSIAYRTTICSTLLELHVTLTHMPDCLYILDGHFDQLRILHVTFDRTCFELLDTEHRLKLLPNLRIFSLCCAAKIFGYNESIVLLVRRMLNLEELDLNFTLAHCTKFIDGDTLKKDIITYRPRLYKFTFNIWSRIYYNGIHFPSNEHNQNIFKHISNNHIITSTDQFQEKRYRRYHIYSYPYKWKLYNNITNNFRGGLFTSVTRVSLSDEHPFEYEFFLRIAQSFPFMKELTIKNRKAQHNKQLIKSNNNNQILSIIEYPNLTRLDLRKAHDDYLELFLFDTNISSPNNLHLCCNYQSLERVTNYFTRYITRNKCVNLAALYCNPMASTILAIVEYGAQKQRISLDPHSSYQDICNQIYSLFKLDTINSKYSLQRQDSLKFGLFINIDERTFQNELKQYAIKNSQNPVLRLRLIPAISKTTSKPVNGVLNREKAWSTSSSQCQHDESDRASTNSAAAIDIKQLIRKCLTNLK
;
A
#
# COMPACT_ATOMS: atom_id res chain seq x y z
N MET A 1 55.07 -9.46 17.24
CA MET A 1 54.98 -10.14 15.93
C MET A 1 53.51 -10.46 15.65
N GLY A 2 52.79 -9.57 14.96
CA GLY A 2 51.41 -9.81 14.53
C GLY A 2 51.36 -9.72 13.01
N ARG A 3 51.12 -10.83 12.31
CA ARG A 3 50.94 -10.86 10.87
C ARG A 3 49.56 -10.27 10.55
N GLN A 4 49.52 -9.02 10.07
CA GLN A 4 48.40 -8.52 9.28
C GLN A 4 48.33 -9.37 8.00
N ALA A 5 47.38 -10.30 7.95
CA ALA A 5 47.01 -10.97 6.72
C ALA A 5 46.34 -9.93 5.81
N SER A 6 47.09 -9.41 4.86
CA SER A 6 46.56 -8.68 3.70
C SER A 6 45.54 -9.59 3.01
N MET A 7 44.25 -9.32 3.22
CA MET A 7 43.16 -9.82 2.37
C MET A 7 43.41 -9.28 0.95
N LYS A 8 44.25 -9.99 0.18
CA LYS A 8 44.27 -9.84 -1.27
C LYS A 8 42.86 -10.16 -1.72
N ASN A 9 42.14 -9.17 -2.24
CA ASN A 9 40.86 -9.35 -2.89
C ASN A 9 41.01 -10.46 -3.93
N LEU A 10 40.57 -11.67 -3.59
CA LEU A 10 40.41 -12.78 -4.51
C LEU A 10 39.30 -12.39 -5.48
N LEU A 11 39.69 -11.66 -6.52
CA LEU A 11 38.89 -11.46 -7.72
C LEU A 11 38.85 -12.82 -8.42
N VAL A 12 37.90 -13.66 -8.01
CA VAL A 12 37.53 -14.87 -8.76
C VAL A 12 37.03 -14.39 -10.12
N GLN A 13 37.70 -14.78 -11.20
CA GLN A 13 37.24 -14.46 -12.55
C GLN A 13 36.02 -15.34 -12.86
N LEU A 14 35.01 -14.82 -13.56
CA LEU A 14 33.85 -15.64 -13.93
C LEU A 14 34.25 -16.86 -14.77
N ASP A 15 35.31 -16.73 -15.56
CA ASP A 15 35.83 -17.81 -16.39
C ASP A 15 36.39 -18.98 -15.56
N ASP A 16 36.72 -18.76 -14.28
CA ASP A 16 37.21 -19.80 -13.38
C ASP A 16 36.07 -20.55 -12.67
N LEU A 17 34.84 -20.02 -12.70
CA LEU A 17 33.68 -20.63 -12.03
C LEU A 17 33.10 -21.77 -12.87
N PRO A 18 32.69 -22.91 -12.28
CA PRO A 18 31.95 -23.96 -13.00
C PRO A 18 30.61 -23.47 -13.57
N ASP A 19 30.13 -24.10 -14.64
CA ASP A 19 28.89 -23.71 -15.34
C ASP A 19 27.66 -23.76 -14.41
N GLU A 20 27.63 -24.68 -13.45
CA GLU A 20 26.56 -24.83 -12.47
C GLU A 20 26.49 -23.64 -11.49
N ILE A 21 27.66 -23.12 -11.10
CA ILE A 21 27.75 -21.94 -10.22
C ILE A 21 27.34 -20.69 -11.01
N LEU A 22 27.80 -20.56 -12.26
CA LEU A 22 27.40 -19.49 -13.16
C LEU A 22 25.88 -19.51 -13.40
N MET A 23 25.30 -20.68 -13.65
CA MET A 23 23.86 -20.87 -13.78
C MET A 23 23.12 -20.40 -12.51
N CYS A 24 23.57 -20.82 -11.33
CA CYS A 24 22.99 -20.39 -10.06
C CYS A 24 23.03 -18.87 -9.90
N ILE A 25 24.16 -18.25 -10.21
CA ILE A 25 24.33 -16.79 -10.16
C ILE A 25 23.38 -16.12 -11.15
N PHE A 26 23.39 -16.52 -12.42
CA PHE A 26 22.57 -15.91 -13.46
C PHE A 26 21.07 -16.02 -13.16
N LYS A 27 20.59 -17.14 -12.58
CA LYS A 27 19.18 -17.29 -12.17
C LYS A 27 18.76 -16.40 -11.00
N LYS A 28 19.70 -15.83 -10.26
CA LYS A 28 19.44 -14.80 -9.23
C LYS A 28 19.44 -13.40 -9.80
N LEU A 29 19.97 -13.22 -11.01
CA LEU A 29 19.95 -11.96 -11.73
C LEU A 29 18.68 -11.84 -12.56
N TYR A 30 18.50 -10.64 -13.10
CA TYR A 30 17.40 -10.37 -13.99
C TYR A 30 17.69 -10.96 -15.38
N ASN A 31 16.93 -12.00 -15.75
CA ASN A 31 17.19 -12.82 -16.94
C ASN A 31 17.25 -11.99 -18.24
N GLY A 32 16.44 -10.94 -18.34
CA GLY A 32 16.45 -10.02 -19.48
C GLY A 32 17.80 -9.31 -19.68
N GLU A 33 18.37 -8.77 -18.60
CA GLU A 33 19.68 -8.12 -18.64
C GLU A 33 20.81 -9.10 -18.92
N VAL A 34 20.75 -10.31 -18.34
CA VAL A 34 21.76 -11.35 -18.55
C VAL A 34 21.79 -11.78 -20.02
N LEU A 35 20.62 -12.05 -20.63
CA LEU A 35 20.54 -12.41 -22.06
C LEU A 35 21.01 -11.27 -22.95
N TYR A 36 20.57 -10.05 -22.66
CA TYR A 36 21.03 -8.87 -23.39
C TYR A 36 22.55 -8.71 -23.29
N SER A 37 23.14 -8.93 -22.12
CA SER A 37 24.56 -8.66 -21.88
C SER A 37 25.49 -9.78 -22.35
N LEU A 38 25.07 -11.04 -22.28
CA LEU A 38 25.97 -12.19 -22.46
C LEU A 38 25.76 -12.97 -23.75
N MET A 39 24.56 -12.91 -24.34
CA MET A 39 24.28 -13.71 -25.53
C MET A 39 25.09 -13.19 -26.73
N ASP A 40 25.70 -14.12 -27.47
CA ASP A 40 26.64 -13.88 -28.56
C ASP A 40 27.95 -13.13 -28.15
N VAL A 41 28.25 -12.95 -26.86
CA VAL A 41 29.49 -12.27 -26.40
C VAL A 41 30.65 -13.25 -26.18
N ASN A 42 30.38 -14.41 -25.56
CA ASN A 42 31.36 -15.44 -25.26
C ASN A 42 30.72 -16.81 -25.47
N GLN A 43 31.39 -17.74 -26.17
CA GLN A 43 30.82 -19.03 -26.54
C GLN A 43 30.36 -19.87 -25.32
N ARG A 44 31.13 -19.85 -24.22
CA ARG A 44 30.79 -20.57 -23.00
C ARG A 44 29.58 -19.95 -22.30
N LEU A 45 29.60 -18.63 -22.11
CA LEU A 45 28.48 -17.91 -21.48
C LEU A 45 27.21 -18.01 -22.34
N ASP A 46 27.33 -17.93 -23.67
CA ASP A 46 26.25 -18.11 -24.63
C ASP A 46 25.60 -19.49 -24.49
N ARG A 47 26.41 -20.55 -24.36
CA ARG A 47 25.93 -21.91 -24.07
C ARG A 47 25.12 -21.97 -22.77
N ILE A 48 25.61 -21.35 -21.70
CA ILE A 48 24.95 -21.34 -20.38
C ILE A 48 23.61 -20.58 -20.47
N VAL A 49 23.58 -19.36 -21.03
CA VAL A 49 22.34 -18.57 -21.09
C VAL A 49 21.34 -19.12 -22.12
N ARG A 50 21.76 -20.00 -23.04
CA ARG A 50 20.89 -20.74 -23.95
C ARG A 50 20.38 -22.07 -23.39
N ASP A 51 20.79 -22.43 -22.18
CA ASP A 51 20.31 -23.63 -21.53
C ASP A 51 18.81 -23.53 -21.23
N THR A 52 18.12 -24.66 -21.36
CA THR A 52 16.66 -24.71 -21.13
C THR A 52 16.27 -24.39 -19.70
N ILE A 53 17.12 -24.69 -18.72
CA ILE A 53 16.91 -24.39 -17.29
C ILE A 53 16.90 -22.89 -17.04
N PHE A 54 17.70 -22.13 -17.81
CA PHE A 54 17.76 -20.68 -17.72
C PHE A 54 16.61 -20.02 -18.50
N LEU A 55 16.39 -20.46 -19.74
CA LEU A 55 15.42 -19.86 -20.68
C LEU A 55 13.97 -20.21 -20.40
N ARG A 56 13.70 -21.20 -19.54
CA ARG A 56 12.34 -21.65 -19.23
C ARG A 56 11.44 -20.50 -18.80
N ASP A 57 11.97 -19.61 -17.97
CA ASP A 57 11.23 -18.50 -17.39
C ASP A 57 11.91 -17.18 -17.79
N LEU A 58 11.30 -16.45 -18.73
CA LEU A 58 11.80 -15.16 -19.21
C LEU A 58 10.97 -14.02 -18.64
N CYS A 59 11.64 -13.06 -18.02
CA CYS A 59 11.03 -11.83 -17.53
C CYS A 59 11.63 -10.62 -18.26
N LEU A 60 10.79 -9.84 -18.94
CA LEU A 60 11.13 -8.60 -19.64
C LEU A 60 10.53 -7.37 -18.94
N LEU A 61 10.49 -7.42 -17.60
CA LEU A 61 10.13 -6.33 -16.68
C LEU A 61 11.31 -5.88 -15.83
N GLU A 62 11.63 -4.60 -15.76
CA GLU A 62 12.54 -4.10 -14.74
C GLU A 62 11.79 -4.00 -13.41
N TYR A 63 12.22 -4.72 -12.37
CA TYR A 63 11.56 -4.70 -11.07
C TYR A 63 12.17 -3.63 -10.18
N CYS A 64 11.33 -2.69 -9.72
CA CYS A 64 11.71 -1.73 -8.72
C CYS A 64 11.36 -2.27 -7.33
N PRO A 65 12.35 -2.63 -6.50
CA PRO A 65 12.08 -3.17 -5.17
C PRO A 65 11.48 -2.14 -4.20
N VAL A 66 11.53 -0.84 -4.53
CA VAL A 66 11.14 0.26 -3.63
C VAL A 66 9.63 0.43 -3.55
N ASP A 67 8.95 0.39 -4.68
CA ASP A 67 7.51 0.59 -4.79
C ASP A 67 6.78 -0.68 -5.26
N GLU A 68 7.51 -1.79 -5.37
CA GLU A 68 7.06 -3.04 -5.98
C GLU A 68 6.50 -2.84 -7.40
N SER A 69 6.90 -1.75 -8.06
CA SER A 69 6.50 -1.46 -9.43
C SER A 69 7.36 -2.24 -10.42
N THR A 70 6.80 -2.42 -11.61
CA THR A 70 7.49 -3.02 -12.74
C THR A 70 7.56 -1.98 -13.83
N PHE A 71 8.77 -1.69 -14.31
CA PHE A 71 9.03 -0.81 -15.43
C PHE A 71 9.28 -1.61 -16.71
N SER A 72 9.04 -0.97 -17.84
CA SER A 72 9.44 -1.53 -19.14
C SER A 72 10.94 -1.39 -19.32
N LEU A 73 11.57 -2.40 -19.92
CA LEU A 73 12.95 -2.26 -20.39
C LEU A 73 13.04 -1.14 -21.44
N PRO A 74 14.17 -0.41 -21.49
CA PRO A 74 14.45 0.55 -22.54
C PRO A 74 14.24 -0.02 -23.95
N ASP A 75 13.70 0.79 -24.86
CA ASP A 75 13.41 0.37 -26.24
C ASP A 75 14.57 -0.31 -26.98
N PRO A 76 15.83 0.17 -26.90
CA PRO A 76 16.95 -0.48 -27.57
C PRO A 76 17.20 -1.92 -27.08
N ILE A 77 16.90 -2.19 -25.81
CA ILE A 77 17.01 -3.54 -25.26
C ILE A 77 15.91 -4.42 -25.86
N ILE A 78 14.66 -3.94 -25.87
CA ILE A 78 13.53 -4.65 -26.48
C ILE A 78 13.76 -4.89 -27.98
N ASP A 79 14.32 -3.92 -28.72
CA ASP A 79 14.64 -4.06 -30.14
C ASP A 79 15.64 -5.18 -30.40
N ARG A 80 16.69 -5.27 -29.58
CA ARG A 80 17.64 -6.39 -29.67
C ARG A 80 16.98 -7.72 -29.34
N PHE A 81 16.10 -7.74 -28.33
CA PHE A 81 15.32 -8.94 -28.01
C PHE A 81 14.50 -9.41 -29.20
N CYS A 82 13.77 -8.50 -29.84
CA CYS A 82 12.90 -8.81 -30.96
C CYS A 82 13.70 -9.23 -32.20
N SER A 83 14.74 -8.48 -32.57
CA SER A 83 15.51 -8.74 -33.80
C SER A 83 16.45 -9.95 -33.71
N THR A 84 17.03 -10.21 -32.54
CA THR A 84 18.19 -11.11 -32.42
C THR A 84 17.99 -12.25 -31.42
N ILE A 85 17.44 -11.95 -30.23
CA ILE A 85 17.41 -12.90 -29.11
C ILE A 85 16.26 -13.88 -29.25
N LEU A 86 15.03 -13.37 -29.26
CA LEU A 86 13.81 -14.17 -29.25
C LEU A 86 13.71 -15.16 -30.42
N PRO A 87 14.10 -14.83 -31.67
CA PRO A 87 14.09 -15.81 -32.76
C PRO A 87 14.95 -17.05 -32.46
N LYS A 88 16.03 -16.91 -31.68
CA LYS A 88 16.94 -18.01 -31.32
C LYS A 88 16.43 -18.84 -30.13
N ILE A 89 15.64 -18.24 -29.23
CA ILE A 89 15.28 -18.86 -27.94
C ILE A 89 13.77 -19.10 -27.73
N GLY A 90 12.91 -18.54 -28.57
CA GLY A 90 11.44 -18.50 -28.38
C GLY A 90 10.81 -19.86 -28.14
N HIS A 91 11.30 -20.88 -28.83
CA HIS A 91 10.86 -22.27 -28.68
C HIS A 91 11.19 -22.90 -27.32
N LYS A 92 12.09 -22.32 -26.51
CA LYS A 92 12.45 -22.84 -25.18
C LYS A 92 11.68 -22.19 -24.03
N ILE A 93 11.00 -21.06 -24.30
CA ILE A 93 10.32 -20.28 -23.29
C ILE A 93 8.99 -20.95 -22.92
N LYS A 94 8.80 -21.21 -21.62
CA LYS A 94 7.55 -21.73 -21.05
C LYS A 94 6.76 -20.65 -20.32
N THR A 95 7.48 -19.76 -19.64
CA THR A 95 6.91 -18.63 -18.91
C THR A 95 7.47 -17.34 -19.46
N LEU A 96 6.58 -16.38 -19.76
CA LEU A 96 6.97 -15.07 -20.28
C LEU A 96 6.26 -13.96 -19.52
N PHE A 97 7.01 -12.99 -18.98
CA PHE A 97 6.47 -11.79 -18.35
C PHE A 97 6.80 -10.55 -19.17
N LEU A 98 5.78 -9.76 -19.53
CA LEU A 98 5.88 -8.61 -20.43
C LEU A 98 5.29 -7.35 -19.80
N SER A 99 5.94 -6.22 -20.08
CA SER A 99 5.42 -4.89 -19.74
C SER A 99 4.54 -4.39 -20.86
N ARG A 100 3.61 -3.49 -20.54
CA ARG A 100 2.72 -2.84 -21.50
C ARG A 100 3.36 -2.45 -22.84
N THR A 101 4.53 -1.81 -22.82
CA THR A 101 5.18 -1.28 -24.04
C THR A 101 5.84 -2.36 -24.90
N SER A 102 6.03 -3.56 -24.34
CA SER A 102 6.73 -4.67 -24.99
C SER A 102 5.82 -5.76 -25.56
N ILE A 103 4.55 -5.81 -25.15
CA ILE A 103 3.64 -6.95 -25.42
C ILE A 103 3.52 -7.24 -26.91
N GLU A 104 3.12 -6.25 -27.70
CA GLU A 104 2.88 -6.46 -29.14
C GLU A 104 4.19 -6.83 -29.85
N ARG A 105 5.25 -6.05 -29.63
CA ARG A 105 6.57 -6.28 -30.25
C ARG A 105 7.10 -7.68 -29.96
N VAL A 106 7.06 -8.10 -28.69
CA VAL A 106 7.60 -9.39 -28.27
C VAL A 106 6.73 -10.53 -28.78
N LEU A 107 5.41 -10.48 -28.59
CA LEU A 107 4.53 -11.57 -29.00
C LEU A 107 4.44 -11.72 -30.53
N HIS A 108 4.71 -10.68 -31.31
CA HIS A 108 4.79 -10.75 -32.78
C HIS A 108 6.14 -11.26 -33.32
N THR A 109 7.18 -11.27 -32.50
CA THR A 109 8.55 -11.53 -32.98
C THR A 109 8.74 -12.97 -33.48
N THR A 110 8.21 -13.94 -32.74
CA THR A 110 8.48 -15.37 -33.00
C THR A 110 7.31 -16.22 -32.52
N ASN A 111 7.25 -17.45 -32.99
CA ASN A 111 6.39 -18.46 -32.40
C ASN A 111 6.95 -18.92 -31.06
N TYR A 112 6.05 -19.11 -30.09
CA TYR A 112 6.39 -19.59 -28.75
C TYR A 112 5.73 -20.94 -28.47
N PRO A 113 6.02 -22.04 -29.18
CA PRO A 113 5.23 -23.28 -29.11
C PRO A 113 5.12 -23.92 -27.72
N ASN A 114 6.01 -23.59 -26.78
CA ASN A 114 6.04 -24.14 -25.43
C ASN A 114 5.51 -23.18 -24.35
N LEU A 115 5.08 -21.96 -24.72
CA LEU A 115 4.56 -20.96 -23.80
C LEU A 115 3.24 -21.42 -23.18
N ASN A 116 3.25 -21.65 -21.88
CA ASN A 116 2.06 -22.10 -21.16
C ASN A 116 1.71 -21.20 -19.97
N HIS A 117 2.62 -20.29 -19.59
CA HIS A 117 2.42 -19.26 -18.57
C HIS A 117 2.73 -17.88 -19.17
N LEU A 118 1.75 -16.97 -19.11
CA LEU A 118 1.93 -15.60 -19.59
C LEU A 118 1.61 -14.61 -18.48
N GLY A 119 2.55 -13.70 -18.23
CA GLY A 119 2.42 -12.60 -17.29
C GLY A 119 2.44 -11.26 -18.01
N LEU A 120 1.44 -10.44 -17.71
CA LEU A 120 1.13 -9.21 -18.41
C LEU A 120 1.06 -8.09 -17.38
N CYS A 121 2.02 -7.16 -17.40
CA CYS A 121 2.16 -6.15 -16.34
C CYS A 121 1.90 -4.72 -16.81
N ASP A 122 1.22 -3.95 -15.94
CA ASP A 122 0.89 -2.54 -16.13
C ASP A 122 0.09 -2.27 -17.42
N ILE A 123 -0.81 -3.21 -17.78
CA ILE A 123 -1.58 -3.09 -19.02
C ILE A 123 -2.72 -2.10 -18.83
N GLU A 124 -2.73 -1.05 -19.65
CA GLU A 124 -3.89 -0.18 -19.77
C GLU A 124 -5.09 -0.95 -20.29
N TYR A 125 -6.27 -0.67 -19.73
CA TYR A 125 -7.53 -1.32 -20.11
C TYR A 125 -7.74 -1.45 -21.63
N LYS A 126 -7.55 -0.36 -22.39
CA LYS A 126 -7.75 -0.35 -23.85
C LYS A 126 -6.84 -1.34 -24.58
N VAL A 127 -5.61 -1.49 -24.09
CA VAL A 127 -4.63 -2.45 -24.63
C VAL A 127 -5.04 -3.87 -24.26
N ALA A 128 -5.52 -4.12 -23.04
CA ALA A 128 -6.05 -5.43 -22.69
C ALA A 128 -7.29 -5.80 -23.54
N GLN A 129 -8.18 -4.84 -23.76
CA GLN A 129 -9.36 -5.04 -24.59
C GLN A 129 -8.98 -5.38 -26.04
N SER A 130 -8.05 -4.64 -26.66
CA SER A 130 -7.57 -4.96 -28.01
C SER A 130 -6.87 -6.32 -28.04
N LEU A 131 -6.04 -6.63 -27.04
CA LEU A 131 -5.26 -7.85 -26.93
C LEU A 131 -6.12 -9.12 -26.90
N PHE A 132 -7.26 -9.10 -26.21
CA PHE A 132 -8.17 -10.25 -26.10
C PHE A 132 -9.34 -10.23 -27.08
N SER A 133 -9.50 -9.18 -27.88
CA SER A 133 -10.55 -9.06 -28.90
C SER A 133 -10.43 -10.12 -30.01
N ASP A 134 -11.53 -10.35 -30.73
CA ASP A 134 -11.56 -11.22 -31.93
C ASP A 134 -10.58 -10.75 -33.02
N GLU A 135 -10.36 -9.44 -33.11
CA GLU A 135 -9.49 -8.81 -34.10
C GLU A 135 -8.02 -8.79 -33.70
N SER A 136 -7.70 -9.27 -32.49
CA SER A 136 -6.33 -9.31 -32.00
C SER A 136 -5.46 -10.18 -32.92
N PRO A 137 -4.38 -9.64 -33.50
CA PRO A 137 -3.46 -10.44 -34.31
C PRO A 137 -2.71 -11.47 -33.43
N LEU A 138 -2.80 -11.34 -32.11
CA LEU A 138 -2.24 -12.24 -31.10
C LEU A 138 -3.25 -13.31 -30.63
N ALA A 139 -4.47 -13.35 -31.16
CA ALA A 139 -5.50 -14.33 -30.78
C ALA A 139 -4.98 -15.78 -30.86
N HIS A 140 -4.10 -16.08 -31.82
CA HIS A 140 -3.49 -17.39 -31.99
C HIS A 140 -2.58 -17.81 -30.82
N VAL A 141 -1.92 -16.86 -30.14
CA VAL A 141 -1.05 -17.12 -28.97
C VAL A 141 -1.89 -17.57 -27.77
N PHE A 142 -3.08 -16.97 -27.60
CA PHE A 142 -3.97 -17.27 -26.48
C PHE A 142 -4.74 -18.57 -26.67
N LYS A 143 -5.07 -18.90 -27.93
CA LYS A 143 -5.91 -20.05 -28.25
C LYS A 143 -5.19 -21.36 -27.90
N ASN A 144 -5.74 -22.09 -26.93
CA ASN A 144 -5.35 -23.44 -26.53
C ASN A 144 -3.95 -23.61 -25.91
N GLN A 145 -3.11 -22.58 -25.84
CA GLN A 145 -1.74 -22.73 -25.36
C GLN A 145 -1.56 -22.30 -23.90
N ILE A 146 -2.20 -21.19 -23.51
CA ILE A 146 -2.03 -20.59 -22.20
C ILE A 146 -2.84 -21.35 -21.15
N SER A 147 -2.13 -21.97 -20.22
CA SER A 147 -2.69 -22.70 -19.07
C SER A 147 -2.71 -21.87 -17.79
N SER A 148 -1.85 -20.84 -17.72
CA SER A 148 -1.77 -19.91 -16.60
C SER A 148 -1.59 -18.48 -17.11
N LEU A 149 -2.41 -17.56 -16.62
CA LEU A 149 -2.40 -16.16 -17.03
C LEU A 149 -2.33 -15.26 -15.80
N PHE A 150 -1.33 -14.39 -15.77
CA PHE A 150 -1.21 -13.30 -14.80
C PHE A 150 -1.42 -11.97 -15.52
N ILE A 151 -2.34 -11.14 -15.03
CA ILE A 151 -2.58 -9.79 -15.56
C ILE A 151 -2.55 -8.78 -14.43
N ASN A 152 -1.72 -7.77 -14.58
CA ASN A 152 -1.72 -6.57 -13.75
C ASN A 152 -2.24 -5.40 -14.59
N LEU A 153 -3.47 -4.97 -14.35
CA LEU A 153 -4.10 -3.88 -15.10
C LEU A 153 -3.72 -2.52 -14.50
N SER A 154 -3.67 -1.49 -15.33
CA SER A 154 -3.51 -0.12 -14.87
C SER A 154 -4.57 0.79 -15.46
N PHE A 155 -5.04 1.72 -14.63
CA PHE A 155 -6.09 2.66 -14.98
C PHE A 155 -5.61 4.05 -14.61
N LYS A 156 -5.35 4.88 -15.63
CA LYS A 156 -4.99 6.29 -15.46
C LYS A 156 -6.10 7.09 -14.76
N ASP A 157 -7.37 6.76 -15.02
CA ASP A 157 -8.53 7.40 -14.41
C ASP A 157 -9.26 6.44 -13.46
N PRO A 158 -9.43 6.80 -12.16
CA PRO A 158 -10.23 6.05 -11.23
C PRO A 158 -11.73 6.02 -11.43
N PHE A 159 -12.29 6.94 -12.22
CA PHE A 159 -13.73 7.09 -12.35
C PHE A 159 -14.31 6.47 -13.62
N SER A 160 -13.51 6.21 -14.65
CA SER A 160 -13.96 5.59 -15.90
C SER A 160 -14.02 4.06 -15.86
N ARG A 161 -14.21 3.45 -14.67
CA ARG A 161 -13.85 2.05 -14.39
C ARG A 161 -15.00 1.05 -14.47
N GLU A 162 -16.25 1.49 -14.31
CA GLU A 162 -17.40 0.59 -14.19
C GLU A 162 -17.69 -0.16 -15.51
N GLY A 163 -17.92 -1.48 -15.44
CA GLY A 163 -18.27 -2.35 -16.57
C GLY A 163 -17.12 -2.85 -17.44
N LEU A 164 -16.03 -2.10 -17.54
CA LEU A 164 -14.94 -2.39 -18.47
C LEU A 164 -14.18 -3.68 -18.12
N THR A 165 -13.82 -3.90 -16.85
CA THR A 165 -13.06 -5.08 -16.40
C THR A 165 -13.79 -6.40 -16.70
N SER A 166 -15.12 -6.36 -16.63
CA SER A 166 -15.98 -7.51 -16.85
C SER A 166 -15.90 -8.04 -18.29
N ILE A 167 -15.75 -7.15 -19.28
CA ILE A 167 -15.57 -7.47 -20.70
C ILE A 167 -14.26 -8.21 -20.93
N ILE A 168 -13.16 -7.75 -20.32
CA ILE A 168 -11.84 -8.40 -20.45
C ILE A 168 -11.89 -9.84 -19.93
N PHE A 169 -12.52 -10.08 -18.78
CA PHE A 169 -12.65 -11.43 -18.24
C PHE A 169 -13.40 -12.37 -19.19
N MET A 170 -14.48 -11.88 -19.79
CA MET A 170 -15.23 -12.64 -20.78
C MET A 170 -14.38 -12.98 -21.99
N GLU A 171 -13.61 -12.03 -22.51
CA GLU A 171 -12.70 -12.29 -23.62
C GLU A 171 -11.57 -13.25 -23.22
N ILE A 172 -11.00 -13.15 -22.01
CA ILE A 172 -10.01 -14.11 -21.51
C ILE A 172 -10.57 -15.52 -21.51
N PHE A 173 -11.76 -15.74 -20.95
CA PHE A 173 -12.36 -17.07 -20.88
C PHE A 173 -12.76 -17.62 -22.25
N LYS A 174 -13.18 -16.76 -23.19
CA LYS A 174 -13.43 -17.17 -24.58
C LYS A 174 -12.16 -17.62 -25.29
N ARG A 175 -11.03 -16.94 -25.06
CA ARG A 175 -9.77 -17.17 -25.80
C ARG A 175 -8.92 -18.27 -25.18
N CYS A 176 -8.87 -18.35 -23.86
CA CYS A 176 -7.99 -19.24 -23.13
C CYS A 176 -8.76 -20.50 -22.67
N ALA A 177 -9.19 -21.35 -23.60
CA ALA A 177 -9.99 -22.55 -23.29
C ALA A 177 -9.29 -23.55 -22.34
N ASN A 178 -7.96 -23.55 -22.31
CA ASN A 178 -7.13 -24.41 -21.47
C ASN A 178 -6.68 -23.73 -20.16
N LEU A 179 -7.23 -22.57 -19.82
CA LEU A 179 -6.83 -21.78 -18.67
C LEU A 179 -7.18 -22.49 -17.36
N ARG A 180 -6.16 -22.96 -16.65
CA ARG A 180 -6.30 -23.61 -15.34
C ARG A 180 -6.07 -22.65 -14.18
N CYS A 181 -5.25 -21.62 -14.37
CA CYS A 181 -4.89 -20.66 -13.35
C CYS A 181 -5.00 -19.23 -13.88
N LEU A 182 -5.76 -18.39 -13.19
CA LEU A 182 -5.92 -16.98 -13.53
C LEU A 182 -5.57 -16.12 -12.31
N LYS A 183 -4.65 -15.18 -12.47
CA LYS A 183 -4.31 -14.19 -11.44
C LYS A 183 -4.43 -12.78 -11.99
N ILE A 184 -5.28 -11.97 -11.36
CA ILE A 184 -5.56 -10.60 -11.80
C ILE A 184 -5.37 -9.64 -10.62
N ASN A 185 -4.49 -8.65 -10.79
CA ASN A 185 -4.14 -7.63 -9.79
C ASN A 185 -4.18 -6.22 -10.43
N PRO A 186 -4.27 -5.12 -9.65
CA PRO A 186 -5.47 -4.28 -9.49
C PRO A 186 -5.95 -3.61 -10.81
N SER A 187 -7.08 -2.92 -10.96
CA SER A 187 -8.01 -2.31 -10.02
C SER A 187 -9.47 -2.54 -10.43
N LEU A 188 -10.34 -2.64 -9.42
CA LEU A 188 -11.81 -2.56 -9.48
C LEU A 188 -12.48 -3.51 -10.47
N PHE A 189 -12.79 -4.69 -9.93
CA PHE A 189 -13.88 -5.52 -10.42
C PHE A 189 -15.17 -4.96 -9.83
N ASP A 190 -16.09 -4.51 -10.68
CA ASP A 190 -17.48 -4.22 -10.31
C ASP A 190 -18.37 -5.12 -11.16
N LEU A 191 -18.84 -6.23 -10.56
CA LEU A 191 -19.76 -7.17 -11.23
C LEU A 191 -21.21 -6.69 -11.25
N GLY A 192 -21.55 -5.59 -10.57
CA GLY A 192 -22.92 -5.06 -10.58
C GLY A 192 -23.42 -4.85 -12.01
N THR A 193 -22.51 -4.51 -12.92
CA THR A 193 -22.77 -4.35 -14.36
C THR A 193 -22.83 -5.67 -15.15
N LEU A 194 -22.15 -6.74 -14.71
CA LEU A 194 -22.02 -7.99 -15.45
C LEU A 194 -23.29 -8.85 -15.42
N ASN A 195 -24.05 -8.78 -14.31
CA ASN A 195 -25.24 -9.61 -14.08
C ASN A 195 -26.38 -9.34 -15.07
N ASN A 196 -26.40 -8.16 -15.69
CA ASN A 196 -27.39 -7.79 -16.72
C ASN A 196 -27.02 -8.28 -18.12
N SER A 197 -25.81 -8.79 -18.34
CA SER A 197 -25.39 -9.29 -19.65
C SER A 197 -25.77 -10.77 -19.81
N ILE A 198 -26.78 -11.05 -20.64
CA ILE A 198 -27.22 -12.41 -21.02
C ILE A 198 -26.06 -13.25 -21.58
N ALA A 199 -25.03 -12.60 -22.14
CA ALA A 199 -23.83 -13.22 -22.69
C ALA A 199 -22.93 -13.91 -21.65
N TYR A 200 -23.05 -13.59 -20.35
CA TYR A 200 -22.25 -14.24 -19.30
C TYR A 200 -22.62 -15.72 -19.11
N ARG A 201 -23.85 -16.12 -19.45
CA ARG A 201 -24.36 -17.47 -19.16
C ARG A 201 -23.83 -18.56 -20.10
N THR A 202 -23.20 -18.24 -21.23
CA THR A 202 -22.97 -19.21 -22.32
C THR A 202 -21.50 -19.51 -22.64
N THR A 203 -20.53 -18.67 -22.27
CA THR A 203 -19.10 -18.91 -22.52
C THR A 203 -18.34 -19.04 -21.20
N ILE A 204 -18.29 -20.26 -20.68
CA ILE A 204 -17.70 -20.57 -19.37
C ILE A 204 -16.42 -21.36 -19.59
N CYS A 205 -15.33 -20.91 -18.97
CA CYS A 205 -14.10 -21.70 -18.90
C CYS A 205 -14.29 -22.83 -17.88
N SER A 206 -14.70 -23.99 -18.37
CA SER A 206 -14.94 -25.18 -17.54
C SER A 206 -13.66 -25.74 -16.91
N THR A 207 -12.47 -25.30 -17.32
CA THR A 207 -11.17 -25.87 -16.94
C THR A 207 -10.45 -25.09 -15.83
N LEU A 208 -10.98 -23.95 -15.37
CA LEU A 208 -10.34 -23.12 -14.35
C LEU A 208 -10.34 -23.82 -12.99
N LEU A 209 -9.13 -24.06 -12.45
CA LEU A 209 -8.92 -24.72 -11.16
C LEU A 209 -8.51 -23.72 -10.06
N GLU A 210 -7.86 -22.63 -10.44
CA GLU A 210 -7.29 -21.64 -9.53
C GLU A 210 -7.57 -20.22 -9.99
N LEU A 211 -8.12 -19.39 -9.10
CA LEU A 211 -8.42 -18.00 -9.33
C LEU A 211 -7.84 -17.12 -8.21
N HIS A 212 -7.07 -16.12 -8.59
CA HIS A 212 -6.58 -15.06 -7.72
C HIS A 212 -7.10 -13.73 -8.24
N VAL A 213 -7.88 -13.03 -7.43
CA VAL A 213 -8.54 -11.80 -7.86
C VAL A 213 -8.48 -10.73 -6.79
N THR A 214 -8.21 -9.50 -7.21
CA THR A 214 -8.39 -8.30 -6.39
C THR A 214 -9.75 -7.67 -6.71
N LEU A 215 -10.64 -7.63 -5.72
CA LEU A 215 -12.00 -7.12 -5.81
C LEU A 215 -12.16 -5.84 -5.00
N THR A 216 -13.27 -5.15 -5.22
CA THR A 216 -13.58 -3.90 -4.51
C THR A 216 -14.80 -3.97 -3.63
N HIS A 217 -15.81 -4.73 -4.05
CA HIS A 217 -17.01 -4.91 -3.24
C HIS A 217 -17.15 -6.39 -2.89
N MET A 218 -17.54 -6.67 -1.65
CA MET A 218 -17.76 -8.06 -1.20
C MET A 218 -18.81 -8.81 -2.06
N PRO A 219 -19.92 -8.19 -2.51
CA PRO A 219 -20.86 -8.84 -3.44
C PRO A 219 -20.21 -9.41 -4.70
N ASP A 220 -19.14 -8.78 -5.21
CA ASP A 220 -18.40 -9.25 -6.37
C ASP A 220 -17.87 -10.67 -6.19
N CYS A 221 -17.42 -10.99 -4.97
CA CYS A 221 -16.94 -12.31 -4.62
C CYS A 221 -18.05 -13.35 -4.75
N LEU A 222 -19.27 -13.01 -4.33
CA LEU A 222 -20.41 -13.91 -4.49
C LEU A 222 -20.78 -14.11 -5.95
N TYR A 223 -20.79 -13.05 -6.77
CA TYR A 223 -21.12 -13.19 -8.18
C TYR A 223 -20.12 -14.09 -8.92
N ILE A 224 -18.82 -13.98 -8.61
CA ILE A 224 -17.80 -14.90 -9.13
C ILE A 224 -18.12 -16.36 -8.74
N LEU A 225 -18.60 -16.56 -7.52
CA LEU A 225 -18.87 -17.90 -6.98
C LEU A 225 -20.22 -18.47 -7.42
N ASP A 226 -21.25 -17.64 -7.61
CA ASP A 226 -22.56 -18.04 -8.09
C ASP A 226 -22.57 -18.29 -9.61
N GLY A 227 -21.56 -17.77 -10.30
CA GLY A 227 -21.28 -17.96 -11.71
C GLY A 227 -20.24 -19.05 -11.98
N HIS A 228 -20.72 -20.22 -12.40
CA HIS A 228 -20.12 -20.99 -13.50
C HIS A 228 -18.73 -21.65 -13.35
N PHE A 229 -17.96 -21.45 -12.28
CA PHE A 229 -16.67 -22.15 -12.11
C PHE A 229 -16.80 -23.49 -11.36
N ASP A 230 -17.49 -24.44 -11.97
CA ASP A 230 -17.78 -25.73 -11.33
C ASP A 230 -16.50 -26.51 -10.95
N GLN A 231 -15.39 -26.33 -11.66
CA GLN A 231 -14.13 -27.02 -11.37
C GLN A 231 -13.19 -26.26 -10.41
N LEU A 232 -13.56 -25.06 -9.97
CA LEU A 232 -12.68 -24.21 -9.15
C LEU A 232 -12.36 -24.91 -7.83
N ARG A 233 -11.07 -25.10 -7.56
CA ARG A 233 -10.56 -25.73 -6.33
C ARG A 233 -9.91 -24.72 -5.40
N ILE A 234 -9.30 -23.67 -5.95
CA ILE A 234 -8.52 -22.68 -5.23
C ILE A 234 -9.03 -21.29 -5.57
N LEU A 235 -9.40 -20.52 -4.56
CA LEU A 235 -9.82 -19.14 -4.71
C LEU A 235 -9.10 -18.24 -3.71
N HIS A 236 -8.34 -17.27 -4.22
CA HIS A 236 -7.72 -16.21 -3.45
C HIS A 236 -8.35 -14.87 -3.80
N VAL A 237 -8.93 -14.20 -2.80
CA VAL A 237 -9.60 -12.92 -2.95
C VAL A 237 -8.88 -11.88 -2.11
N THR A 238 -8.47 -10.79 -2.74
CA THR A 238 -7.93 -9.61 -2.05
C THR A 238 -8.90 -8.44 -2.21
N PHE A 239 -9.16 -7.69 -1.14
CA PHE A 239 -9.90 -6.42 -1.21
C PHE A 239 -8.99 -5.25 -0.92
N ASP A 240 -8.92 -4.29 -1.84
CA ASP A 240 -8.06 -3.10 -1.75
C ASP A 240 -8.75 -1.91 -1.05
N ARG A 241 -10.09 -1.86 -1.09
CA ARG A 241 -10.93 -0.77 -0.56
C ARG A 241 -11.95 -1.28 0.45
N THR A 242 -12.51 -0.34 1.22
CA THR A 242 -13.51 -0.61 2.26
C THR A 242 -14.77 -1.20 1.64
N CYS A 243 -15.08 -2.44 2.03
CA CYS A 243 -16.29 -3.15 1.63
C CYS A 243 -17.48 -2.62 2.47
N PHE A 244 -18.31 -1.75 1.90
CA PHE A 244 -19.41 -1.10 2.64
C PHE A 244 -20.78 -1.76 2.48
N GLU A 245 -20.93 -2.76 1.61
CA GLU A 245 -22.26 -3.24 1.25
C GLU A 245 -22.66 -4.50 2.03
N LEU A 246 -23.77 -4.37 2.75
CA LEU A 246 -24.50 -5.52 3.28
C LEU A 246 -25.02 -6.33 2.10
N LEU A 247 -24.81 -7.64 2.16
CA LEU A 247 -25.41 -8.56 1.22
C LEU A 247 -26.91 -8.53 1.40
N ASP A 248 -27.64 -8.20 0.34
CA ASP A 248 -29.07 -8.40 0.32
C ASP A 248 -29.36 -9.91 0.39
N THR A 249 -30.01 -10.33 1.48
CA THR A 249 -30.08 -11.74 1.91
C THR A 249 -31.04 -12.61 1.07
N GLU A 250 -31.70 -12.04 0.05
CA GLU A 250 -32.74 -12.73 -0.72
C GLU A 250 -32.22 -13.61 -1.86
N HIS A 251 -30.94 -13.55 -2.22
CA HIS A 251 -30.40 -14.41 -3.27
C HIS A 251 -30.15 -15.84 -2.78
N ARG A 252 -30.76 -16.82 -3.46
CA ARG A 252 -30.50 -18.26 -3.27
C ARG A 252 -29.06 -18.58 -3.67
N LEU A 253 -28.14 -18.45 -2.71
CA LEU A 253 -26.71 -18.69 -2.92
C LEU A 253 -26.45 -20.17 -3.26
N LYS A 254 -25.67 -20.42 -4.32
CA LYS A 254 -25.28 -21.78 -4.71
C LYS A 254 -24.19 -22.35 -3.79
N LEU A 255 -24.26 -23.66 -3.52
CA LEU A 255 -23.19 -24.38 -2.83
C LEU A 255 -21.95 -24.49 -3.74
N LEU A 256 -20.77 -24.53 -3.12
CA LEU A 256 -19.47 -24.61 -3.79
C LEU A 256 -18.77 -25.91 -3.39
N PRO A 257 -19.21 -27.07 -3.90
CA PRO A 257 -18.73 -28.36 -3.44
C PRO A 257 -17.29 -28.66 -3.87
N ASN A 258 -16.76 -28.00 -4.90
CA ASN A 258 -15.43 -28.32 -5.43
C ASN A 258 -14.31 -27.45 -4.86
N LEU A 259 -14.66 -26.35 -4.17
CA LEU A 259 -13.68 -25.45 -3.58
C LEU A 259 -13.06 -26.08 -2.34
N ARG A 260 -11.73 -26.23 -2.36
CA ARG A 260 -10.92 -26.84 -1.29
C ARG A 260 -10.07 -25.82 -0.56
N ILE A 261 -9.57 -24.81 -1.25
CA ILE A 261 -8.72 -23.76 -0.68
C ILE A 261 -9.39 -22.42 -0.91
N PHE A 262 -9.59 -21.68 0.18
CA PHE A 262 -10.12 -20.33 0.12
C PHE A 262 -9.25 -19.39 0.94
N SER A 263 -8.89 -18.27 0.34
CA SER A 263 -8.13 -17.20 0.97
C SER A 263 -8.81 -15.86 0.78
N LEU A 264 -8.98 -15.15 1.89
CA LEU A 264 -9.56 -13.83 1.93
C LEU A 264 -8.59 -12.87 2.61
N CYS A 265 -8.13 -11.86 1.87
CA CYS A 265 -7.28 -10.80 2.38
C CYS A 265 -7.91 -9.44 2.14
N CYS A 266 -8.55 -8.86 3.15
CA CYS A 266 -9.08 -7.50 3.08
C CYS A 266 -8.11 -6.53 3.76
N ALA A 267 -7.46 -5.68 2.96
CA ALA A 267 -6.62 -4.61 3.48
C ALA A 267 -7.45 -3.52 4.16
N ALA A 268 -8.71 -3.39 3.75
CA ALA A 268 -9.65 -2.44 4.29
C ALA A 268 -10.48 -3.02 5.46
N LYS A 269 -11.41 -2.20 5.95
CA LYS A 269 -12.32 -2.63 6.99
C LYS A 269 -13.54 -3.31 6.38
N ILE A 270 -13.95 -4.43 6.98
CA ILE A 270 -15.17 -5.16 6.67
C ILE A 270 -16.27 -4.77 7.67
N PHE A 271 -17.49 -4.65 7.14
CA PHE A 271 -18.72 -4.50 7.90
C PHE A 271 -19.56 -5.77 7.73
N GLY A 272 -20.29 -6.18 8.77
CA GLY A 272 -21.16 -7.37 8.71
C GLY A 272 -20.40 -8.69 8.57
N TYR A 273 -19.74 -9.15 9.64
CA TYR A 273 -19.00 -10.42 9.65
C TYR A 273 -19.90 -11.63 9.35
N ASN A 274 -21.10 -11.67 9.93
CA ASN A 274 -22.01 -12.80 9.77
C ASN A 274 -22.56 -12.84 8.34
N GLU A 275 -23.00 -11.68 7.87
CA GLU A 275 -23.62 -11.49 6.56
C GLU A 275 -22.59 -11.74 5.46
N SER A 276 -21.36 -11.25 5.61
CA SER A 276 -20.33 -11.34 4.57
C SER A 276 -19.49 -12.61 4.64
N ILE A 277 -18.83 -12.84 5.78
CA ILE A 277 -17.79 -13.88 5.89
C ILE A 277 -18.40 -15.23 6.19
N VAL A 278 -19.28 -15.29 7.20
CA VAL A 278 -19.86 -16.55 7.66
C VAL A 278 -20.74 -17.15 6.58
N LEU A 279 -21.63 -16.38 5.95
CA LEU A 279 -22.45 -16.86 4.84
C LEU A 279 -21.60 -17.38 3.68
N LEU A 280 -20.56 -16.64 3.28
CA LEU A 280 -19.65 -17.05 2.20
C LEU A 280 -18.96 -18.38 2.53
N VAL A 281 -18.31 -18.46 3.69
CA VAL A 281 -17.58 -19.66 4.10
C VAL A 281 -18.53 -20.85 4.19
N ARG A 282 -19.77 -20.66 4.69
CA ARG A 282 -20.82 -21.69 4.80
C ARG A 282 -21.28 -22.30 3.47
N ARG A 283 -20.94 -21.71 2.32
CA ARG A 283 -21.19 -22.30 0.99
C ARG A 283 -20.15 -23.34 0.58
N MET A 284 -18.93 -23.27 1.12
CA MET A 284 -17.77 -24.08 0.77
C MET A 284 -17.71 -25.39 1.58
N LEU A 285 -18.60 -26.35 1.28
CA LEU A 285 -18.79 -27.55 2.12
C LEU A 285 -17.55 -28.45 2.25
N ASN A 286 -16.72 -28.50 1.21
CA ASN A 286 -15.54 -29.36 1.16
C ASN A 286 -14.23 -28.60 1.39
N LEU A 287 -14.31 -27.45 2.08
CA LEU A 287 -13.14 -26.62 2.36
C LEU A 287 -12.14 -27.37 3.26
N GLU A 288 -10.91 -27.45 2.77
CA GLU A 288 -9.76 -28.14 3.36
C GLU A 288 -8.78 -27.13 4.01
N GLU A 289 -8.55 -26.00 3.33
CA GLU A 289 -7.71 -24.90 3.81
C GLU A 289 -8.47 -23.57 3.77
N LEU A 290 -8.40 -22.83 4.87
CA LEU A 290 -9.00 -21.50 5.01
C LEU A 290 -7.98 -20.48 5.49
N ASP A 291 -7.91 -19.36 4.79
CA ASP A 291 -7.01 -18.27 5.07
C ASP A 291 -7.79 -16.97 5.22
N LEU A 292 -7.80 -16.35 6.41
CA LEU A 292 -8.58 -15.13 6.66
C LEU A 292 -7.71 -13.98 7.20
N ASN A 293 -7.65 -12.87 6.50
CA ASN A 293 -6.97 -11.66 6.96
C ASN A 293 -7.86 -10.43 6.75
N PHE A 294 -8.39 -9.87 7.82
CA PHE A 294 -9.23 -8.68 7.71
C PHE A 294 -9.32 -7.92 9.02
N THR A 295 -9.74 -6.66 8.92
CA THR A 295 -10.11 -5.83 10.06
C THR A 295 -11.61 -5.58 10.02
N LEU A 296 -12.29 -5.79 11.14
CA LEU A 296 -13.70 -5.46 11.28
C LEU A 296 -13.89 -4.08 11.91
N ALA A 297 -14.83 -3.32 11.35
CA ALA A 297 -15.28 -2.06 11.92
C ALA A 297 -16.66 -2.22 12.58
N HIS A 298 -16.90 -1.45 13.65
CA HIS A 298 -18.22 -1.28 14.25
C HIS A 298 -18.92 -2.61 14.64
N CYS A 299 -18.16 -3.56 15.19
CA CYS A 299 -18.76 -4.81 15.65
C CYS A 299 -19.51 -4.61 16.96
N THR A 300 -20.60 -5.36 17.13
CA THR A 300 -21.29 -5.50 18.42
C THR A 300 -20.62 -6.53 19.33
N LYS A 301 -19.87 -7.49 18.76
CA LYS A 301 -19.14 -8.57 19.44
C LYS A 301 -17.75 -8.78 18.82
N PHE A 302 -16.79 -9.24 19.62
CA PHE A 302 -15.44 -9.53 19.10
C PHE A 302 -15.48 -10.88 18.39
N ILE A 303 -14.60 -11.05 17.42
CA ILE A 303 -14.36 -12.37 16.84
C ILE A 303 -13.27 -13.03 17.66
N ASP A 304 -13.68 -13.87 18.59
CA ASP A 304 -12.82 -14.70 19.42
C ASP A 304 -12.83 -16.17 18.95
N GLY A 305 -12.12 -17.04 19.67
CA GLY A 305 -12.08 -18.46 19.36
C GLY A 305 -13.44 -19.13 19.38
N ASP A 306 -14.33 -18.78 20.33
CA ASP A 306 -15.67 -19.37 20.40
C ASP A 306 -16.53 -18.97 19.21
N THR A 307 -16.42 -17.70 18.80
CA THR A 307 -17.09 -17.18 17.60
C THR A 307 -16.61 -17.90 16.35
N LEU A 308 -15.29 -18.05 16.16
CA LEU A 308 -14.71 -18.78 15.03
C LEU A 308 -15.09 -20.27 15.04
N LYS A 309 -15.11 -20.89 16.22
CA LYS A 309 -15.54 -22.28 16.38
C LYS A 309 -16.97 -22.46 15.93
N LYS A 310 -17.87 -21.67 16.48
CA LYS A 310 -19.30 -21.72 16.19
C LYS A 310 -19.56 -21.43 14.71
N ASP A 311 -18.99 -20.35 14.18
CA ASP A 311 -19.41 -19.82 12.88
C ASP A 311 -18.72 -20.49 11.69
N ILE A 312 -17.50 -21.00 11.89
CA ILE A 312 -16.67 -21.57 10.81
C ILE A 312 -16.37 -23.04 11.09
N ILE A 313 -15.68 -23.37 12.19
CA ILE A 313 -15.11 -24.70 12.42
C ILE A 313 -16.20 -25.77 12.50
N THR A 314 -17.27 -25.53 13.27
CA THR A 314 -18.36 -26.49 13.45
C THR A 314 -19.01 -26.91 12.13
N TYR A 315 -19.04 -26.02 11.14
CA TYR A 315 -19.65 -26.31 9.84
C TYR A 315 -18.66 -26.94 8.85
N ARG A 316 -17.37 -27.07 9.19
CA ARG A 316 -16.30 -27.44 8.26
C ARG A 316 -15.50 -28.66 8.72
N PRO A 317 -16.09 -29.87 8.65
CA PRO A 317 -15.44 -31.09 9.16
C PRO A 317 -14.18 -31.48 8.39
N ARG A 318 -13.97 -30.98 7.16
CA ARG A 318 -12.77 -31.26 6.34
C ARG A 318 -11.66 -30.23 6.52
N LEU A 319 -11.89 -29.16 7.26
CA LEU A 319 -10.94 -28.08 7.46
C LEU A 319 -9.81 -28.54 8.38
N TYR A 320 -8.66 -28.90 7.81
CA TYR A 320 -7.50 -29.34 8.57
C TYR A 320 -6.49 -28.21 8.81
N LYS A 321 -6.55 -27.14 8.00
CA LYS A 321 -5.69 -25.96 8.11
C LYS A 321 -6.52 -24.69 8.09
N PHE A 322 -6.42 -23.90 9.16
CA PHE A 322 -7.12 -22.62 9.27
C PHE A 322 -6.18 -21.55 9.80
N THR A 323 -5.68 -20.69 8.92
CA THR A 323 -4.74 -19.62 9.27
C THR A 323 -5.46 -18.29 9.19
N PHE A 324 -5.43 -17.50 10.27
CA PHE A 324 -6.15 -16.22 10.31
C PHE A 324 -5.38 -15.09 11.01
N ASN A 325 -5.73 -13.84 10.66
CA ASN A 325 -5.29 -12.59 11.26
C ASN A 325 -6.50 -11.64 11.29
N ILE A 326 -7.21 -11.61 12.41
CA ILE A 326 -8.48 -10.92 12.53
C ILE A 326 -8.38 -9.83 13.59
N TRP A 327 -8.67 -8.60 13.18
CA TRP A 327 -8.77 -7.46 14.07
C TRP A 327 -10.23 -7.08 14.25
N SER A 328 -10.69 -6.95 15.49
CA SER A 328 -12.04 -6.49 15.83
C SER A 328 -11.96 -5.20 16.65
N ARG A 329 -12.78 -4.20 16.29
CA ARG A 329 -12.91 -2.93 17.03
C ARG A 329 -14.34 -2.75 17.53
N ILE A 330 -14.48 -2.52 18.84
CA ILE A 330 -15.78 -2.39 19.51
C ILE A 330 -15.79 -1.15 20.41
N TYR A 331 -16.88 -0.42 20.37
CA TYR A 331 -17.13 0.72 21.25
C TYR A 331 -17.80 0.26 22.55
N TYR A 332 -17.38 0.84 23.67
CA TYR A 332 -17.68 0.45 25.05
C TYR A 332 -18.91 -0.43 25.28
N ASN A 333 -18.64 -1.70 25.56
CA ASN A 333 -19.52 -2.62 26.26
C ASN A 333 -18.66 -3.36 27.31
N GLY A 334 -19.23 -3.72 28.46
CA GLY A 334 -18.59 -4.50 29.54
C GLY A 334 -18.27 -5.95 29.13
N ILE A 335 -17.64 -6.13 27.98
CA ILE A 335 -17.35 -7.43 27.38
C ILE A 335 -16.11 -8.03 28.06
N HIS A 336 -16.26 -9.29 28.48
CA HIS A 336 -15.19 -10.13 29.00
C HIS A 336 -14.32 -10.65 27.86
N PHE A 337 -13.00 -10.66 28.04
CA PHE A 337 -12.06 -11.20 27.04
C PHE A 337 -11.68 -12.64 27.37
N PRO A 338 -11.80 -13.59 26.43
CA PRO A 338 -11.30 -14.93 26.65
C PRO A 338 -9.78 -14.93 26.80
N SER A 339 -9.26 -15.80 27.66
CA SER A 339 -7.82 -15.96 27.85
C SER A 339 -7.16 -16.56 26.60
N ASN A 340 -5.85 -16.37 26.44
CA ASN A 340 -5.09 -17.01 25.35
C ASN A 340 -5.18 -18.54 25.42
N GLU A 341 -5.15 -19.10 26.62
CA GLU A 341 -5.26 -20.55 26.85
C GLU A 341 -6.62 -21.10 26.41
N HIS A 342 -7.71 -20.39 26.73
CA HIS A 342 -9.05 -20.74 26.28
C HIS A 342 -9.12 -20.78 24.75
N ASN A 343 -8.60 -19.74 24.09
CA ASN A 343 -8.51 -19.71 22.63
C ASN A 343 -7.64 -20.85 22.10
N GLN A 344 -6.45 -21.11 22.67
CA GLN A 344 -5.60 -22.22 22.23
C GLN A 344 -6.29 -23.58 22.31
N ASN A 345 -7.06 -23.83 23.38
CA ASN A 345 -7.80 -25.08 23.58
C ASN A 345 -8.89 -25.32 22.53
N ILE A 346 -9.49 -24.25 22.00
CA ILE A 346 -10.49 -24.33 20.93
C ILE A 346 -9.88 -24.87 19.62
N PHE A 347 -8.65 -24.46 19.30
CA PHE A 347 -7.99 -24.82 18.04
C PHE A 347 -7.09 -26.06 18.14
N LYS A 348 -7.11 -26.79 19.26
CA LYS A 348 -6.21 -27.95 19.51
C LYS A 348 -6.28 -29.06 18.45
N HIS A 349 -7.38 -29.15 17.70
CA HIS A 349 -7.59 -30.15 16.65
C HIS A 349 -7.23 -29.66 15.24
N ILE A 350 -6.98 -28.36 15.07
CA ILE A 350 -6.57 -27.78 13.79
C ILE A 350 -5.05 -27.79 13.75
N SER A 351 -4.50 -28.47 12.76
CA SER A 351 -3.05 -28.61 12.63
C SER A 351 -2.36 -27.24 12.53
N ASN A 352 -1.17 -27.16 13.12
CA ASN A 352 -0.15 -26.13 12.84
C ASN A 352 -0.43 -24.68 13.27
N ASN A 353 -1.28 -24.41 14.27
CA ASN A 353 -1.45 -23.04 14.76
C ASN A 353 -1.38 -22.92 16.28
N HIS A 354 -0.32 -22.28 16.77
CA HIS A 354 -0.40 -21.57 18.05
C HIS A 354 -1.31 -20.36 17.84
N ILE A 355 -2.25 -20.12 18.76
CA ILE A 355 -3.18 -19.01 18.69
C ILE A 355 -2.71 -17.94 19.66
N ILE A 356 -2.41 -16.78 19.12
CA ILE A 356 -2.03 -15.62 19.90
C ILE A 356 -3.18 -14.64 19.87
N THR A 357 -3.54 -14.14 21.05
CA THR A 357 -4.51 -13.06 21.17
C THR A 357 -3.90 -11.89 21.91
N SER A 358 -4.28 -10.68 21.49
CA SER A 358 -3.92 -9.44 22.18
C SER A 358 -5.15 -8.55 22.27
N THR A 359 -5.24 -7.81 23.37
CA THR A 359 -6.34 -6.90 23.65
C THR A 359 -5.78 -5.55 24.01
N ASP A 360 -6.27 -4.51 23.36
CA ASP A 360 -5.88 -3.13 23.62
C ASP A 360 -7.11 -2.31 24.02
N GLN A 361 -6.95 -1.49 25.05
CA GLN A 361 -7.98 -0.54 25.47
C GLN A 361 -7.54 0.88 25.10
N PHE A 362 -8.35 1.52 24.25
CA PHE A 362 -8.16 2.89 23.78
C PHE A 362 -9.17 3.79 24.50
N GLN A 363 -8.74 4.36 25.63
CA GLN A 363 -9.58 5.16 26.51
C GLN A 363 -9.97 6.49 25.85
N GLU A 364 -9.01 7.21 25.24
CA GLU A 364 -9.29 8.51 24.61
C GLU A 364 -10.28 8.35 23.45
N LYS A 365 -10.11 7.29 22.65
CA LYS A 365 -10.94 7.03 21.47
C LYS A 365 -12.19 6.20 21.75
N ARG A 366 -12.41 5.83 23.01
CA ARG A 366 -13.63 5.18 23.46
C ARG A 366 -13.92 3.80 22.86
N TYR A 367 -12.87 3.02 22.57
CA TYR A 367 -13.03 1.68 22.00
C TYR A 367 -12.02 0.68 22.56
N ARG A 368 -12.32 -0.60 22.38
CA ARG A 368 -11.37 -1.70 22.62
C ARG A 368 -11.07 -2.40 21.29
N ARG A 369 -9.83 -2.86 21.16
CA ARG A 369 -9.35 -3.62 20.01
C ARG A 369 -9.00 -5.02 20.48
N TYR A 370 -9.49 -6.01 19.77
CA TYR A 370 -9.15 -7.40 19.98
C TYR A 370 -8.49 -7.93 18.71
N HIS A 371 -7.36 -8.59 18.87
CA HIS A 371 -6.59 -9.18 17.79
C HIS A 371 -6.40 -10.65 18.08
N ILE A 372 -6.82 -11.50 17.15
CA ILE A 372 -6.61 -12.93 17.23
C ILE A 372 -5.95 -13.39 15.93
N TYR A 373 -4.89 -14.18 16.05
CA TYR A 373 -4.18 -14.68 14.88
C TYR A 373 -3.49 -16.02 15.14
N SER A 374 -3.28 -16.74 14.04
CA SER A 374 -2.51 -17.98 13.98
C SER A 374 -1.01 -17.74 13.85
N TYR A 375 -0.21 -18.53 14.55
CA TYR A 375 1.25 -18.53 14.52
C TYR A 375 1.78 -19.91 14.04
N PRO A 376 2.77 -19.96 13.12
CA PRO A 376 3.56 -18.84 12.61
C PRO A 376 2.76 -17.86 11.75
N TYR A 377 3.04 -16.57 11.94
CA TYR A 377 2.39 -15.51 11.17
C TYR A 377 2.84 -15.58 9.71
N LYS A 378 1.93 -15.55 8.74
CA LYS A 378 2.26 -15.71 7.32
C LYS A 378 2.17 -14.44 6.47
N TRP A 379 1.55 -13.39 6.99
CA TRP A 379 1.32 -12.19 6.18
C TRP A 379 2.52 -11.26 6.21
N LYS A 380 2.75 -10.58 5.08
CA LYS A 380 3.82 -9.58 4.95
C LYS A 380 3.61 -8.34 5.81
N LEU A 381 2.37 -8.07 6.22
CA LEU A 381 1.96 -6.83 6.86
C LEU A 381 1.42 -7.09 8.26
N TYR A 382 2.00 -6.45 9.27
CA TYR A 382 1.50 -6.43 10.64
C TYR A 382 1.14 -4.99 11.02
N ASN A 383 -0.16 -4.70 11.07
CA ASN A 383 -0.68 -3.35 11.24
C ASN A 383 -1.12 -3.04 12.67
N ASN A 384 -0.91 -1.79 13.07
CA ASN A 384 -1.41 -1.18 14.31
C ASN A 384 -0.94 -1.87 15.60
N ILE A 385 0.34 -2.25 15.66
CA ILE A 385 0.98 -2.75 16.87
C ILE A 385 0.94 -1.67 17.96
N THR A 386 0.58 -2.06 19.18
CA THR A 386 0.48 -1.23 20.38
C THR A 386 1.57 -1.59 21.38
N ASN A 387 1.70 -0.82 22.46
CA ASN A 387 2.62 -1.09 23.57
C ASN A 387 2.38 -2.44 24.27
N ASN A 388 1.19 -3.05 24.12
CA ASN A 388 0.88 -4.37 24.66
C ASN A 388 1.49 -5.52 23.85
N PHE A 389 2.15 -5.24 22.73
CA PHE A 389 2.82 -6.24 21.92
C PHE A 389 3.91 -6.96 22.71
N ARG A 390 3.76 -8.28 22.88
CA ARG A 390 4.64 -9.10 23.72
C ARG A 390 5.94 -9.54 23.05
N GLY A 391 6.13 -9.24 21.77
CA GLY A 391 7.23 -9.78 20.98
C GLY A 391 6.88 -11.09 20.28
N GLY A 392 7.89 -11.88 19.93
CA GLY A 392 7.79 -13.10 19.11
C GLY A 392 8.54 -12.95 17.78
N LEU A 393 8.77 -14.04 17.04
CA LEU A 393 9.55 -14.02 15.80
C LEU A 393 8.63 -14.05 14.57
N PHE A 394 8.65 -12.99 13.76
CA PHE A 394 7.75 -12.81 12.61
C PHE A 394 8.56 -12.73 11.31
N THR A 395 9.02 -13.88 10.82
CA THR A 395 9.92 -13.96 9.65
C THR A 395 9.27 -13.58 8.32
N SER A 396 7.94 -13.70 8.21
CA SER A 396 7.21 -13.35 6.98
C SER A 396 6.89 -11.86 6.88
N VAL A 397 6.95 -11.13 8.00
CA VAL A 397 6.53 -9.73 8.09
C VAL A 397 7.65 -8.84 7.60
N THR A 398 7.34 -8.07 6.55
CA THR A 398 8.25 -7.08 5.94
C THR A 398 7.75 -5.66 6.13
N ARG A 399 6.50 -5.48 6.56
CA ARG A 399 5.86 -4.17 6.73
C ARG A 399 5.18 -4.10 8.08
N VAL A 400 5.56 -3.13 8.89
CA VAL A 400 5.05 -2.94 10.26
C VAL A 400 4.46 -1.55 10.41
N SER A 401 3.28 -1.46 11.05
CA SER A 401 2.72 -0.19 11.47
C SER A 401 2.47 -0.18 12.98
N LEU A 402 2.96 0.86 13.66
CA LEU A 402 2.81 1.10 15.09
C LEU A 402 1.75 2.19 15.32
N SER A 403 0.78 1.96 16.21
CA SER A 403 -0.19 3.01 16.61
C SER A 403 -0.82 2.72 17.97
N ASP A 404 -0.67 3.66 18.90
CA ASP A 404 -1.18 3.58 20.27
C ASP A 404 -1.65 4.98 20.77
N GLU A 405 -2.35 5.02 21.92
CA GLU A 405 -2.65 6.24 22.69
C GLU A 405 -1.52 6.64 23.63
N HIS A 406 -0.69 5.69 24.05
CA HIS A 406 0.50 5.94 24.87
C HIS A 406 1.74 6.08 23.99
N PRO A 407 2.74 6.88 24.36
CA PRO A 407 3.99 6.96 23.59
C PRO A 407 4.70 5.61 23.52
N PHE A 408 5.39 5.36 22.40
CA PHE A 408 6.31 4.23 22.27
C PHE A 408 7.68 4.60 22.86
N GLU A 409 8.12 3.90 23.88
CA GLU A 409 9.43 4.14 24.51
C GLU A 409 10.55 3.33 23.85
N TYR A 410 11.81 3.61 24.17
CA TYR A 410 12.97 2.95 23.55
C TYR A 410 12.91 1.41 23.59
N GLU A 411 12.52 0.81 24.72
CA GLU A 411 12.38 -0.64 24.89
C GLU A 411 11.40 -1.27 23.90
N PHE A 412 10.37 -0.52 23.53
CA PHE A 412 9.39 -0.96 22.56
C PHE A 412 10.05 -1.16 21.19
N PHE A 413 10.87 -0.21 20.75
CA PHE A 413 11.60 -0.30 19.48
C PHE A 413 12.58 -1.47 19.45
N LEU A 414 13.27 -1.76 20.56
CA LEU A 414 14.12 -2.94 20.70
C LEU A 414 13.31 -4.23 20.48
N ARG A 415 12.14 -4.32 21.12
CA ARG A 415 11.22 -5.45 20.95
C ARG A 415 10.75 -5.58 19.50
N ILE A 416 10.45 -4.47 18.81
CA ILE A 416 10.10 -4.46 17.39
C ILE A 416 11.27 -4.98 16.54
N ALA A 417 12.51 -4.51 16.75
CA ALA A 417 13.67 -4.95 15.98
C ALA A 417 13.92 -6.46 16.10
N GLN A 418 13.83 -6.98 17.33
CA GLN A 418 13.98 -8.42 17.60
C GLN A 418 12.85 -9.25 16.99
N SER A 419 11.64 -8.70 16.95
CA SER A 419 10.47 -9.40 16.44
C SER A 419 10.39 -9.48 14.92
N PHE A 420 10.94 -8.50 14.21
CA PHE A 420 10.78 -8.33 12.77
C PHE A 420 12.15 -8.22 12.06
N PRO A 421 12.96 -9.29 12.02
CA PRO A 421 14.32 -9.22 11.50
C PRO A 421 14.40 -8.85 10.01
N PHE A 422 13.35 -9.14 9.22
CA PHE A 422 13.26 -8.85 7.80
C PHE A 422 12.37 -7.64 7.48
N MET A 423 12.11 -6.78 8.46
CA MET A 423 11.30 -5.58 8.27
C MET A 423 11.95 -4.62 7.26
N LYS A 424 11.23 -4.32 6.18
CA LYS A 424 11.59 -3.36 5.14
C LYS A 424 10.92 -2.01 5.32
N GLU A 425 9.68 -2.01 5.83
CA GLU A 425 8.91 -0.78 6.05
C GLU A 425 8.46 -0.66 7.50
N LEU A 426 8.72 0.49 8.13
CA LEU A 426 8.20 0.84 9.45
C LEU A 426 7.37 2.12 9.35
N THR A 427 6.12 2.07 9.80
CA THR A 427 5.22 3.24 9.87
C THR A 427 4.84 3.54 11.31
N ILE A 428 5.13 4.73 11.81
CA ILE A 428 4.79 5.16 13.17
C ILE A 428 3.64 6.17 13.14
N LYS A 429 2.54 5.85 13.83
CA LYS A 429 1.33 6.69 13.94
C LYS A 429 1.03 6.96 15.41
N ASN A 430 1.86 7.79 16.03
CA ASN A 430 1.74 8.17 17.43
C ASN A 430 2.18 9.63 17.62
N ARG A 431 1.26 10.49 18.06
CA ARG A 431 1.51 11.93 18.22
C ARG A 431 1.94 12.31 19.64
N LYS A 432 2.05 11.35 20.56
CA LYS A 432 2.49 11.61 21.92
C LYS A 432 4.02 11.68 21.97
N ALA A 433 4.53 12.63 22.75
CA ALA A 433 5.94 12.76 23.04
C ALA A 433 6.43 11.57 23.88
N GLN A 434 7.67 11.13 23.64
CA GLN A 434 8.31 10.09 24.44
C GLN A 434 8.69 10.66 25.81
N HIS A 435 8.45 9.88 26.87
CA HIS A 435 8.89 10.27 28.21
C HIS A 435 10.36 9.87 28.42
N ASN A 436 10.75 8.70 27.93
CA ASN A 436 12.07 8.10 28.10
C ASN A 436 12.77 7.95 26.74
N LYS A 437 13.29 9.06 26.23
CA LYS A 437 14.04 9.11 24.95
C LYS A 437 15.32 8.27 24.95
N GLN A 438 15.85 7.98 26.13
CA GLN A 438 17.00 7.11 26.34
C GLN A 438 16.62 6.09 27.42
N LEU A 439 17.05 4.85 27.25
CA LEU A 439 17.03 3.91 28.37
C LEU A 439 17.94 4.49 29.45
N ILE A 440 17.42 4.67 30.67
CA ILE A 440 18.11 5.29 31.79
C ILE A 440 19.55 4.74 31.87
N LYS A 441 20.53 5.58 31.56
CA LYS A 441 21.96 5.28 31.70
C LYS A 441 22.30 5.25 33.19
N SER A 442 21.94 4.19 33.91
CA SER A 442 22.45 3.90 35.26
C SER A 442 21.69 2.72 35.88
N ASN A 443 22.06 1.51 35.51
CA ASN A 443 22.28 0.51 36.55
C ASN A 443 23.79 0.32 36.64
N ASN A 444 24.32 0.21 37.86
CA ASN A 444 25.76 0.17 38.20
C ASN A 444 26.59 -0.93 37.51
N ASN A 445 26.02 -1.68 36.57
CA ASN A 445 26.62 -2.84 35.91
C ASN A 445 27.28 -2.52 34.56
N ASN A 446 27.42 -1.26 34.15
CA ASN A 446 28.16 -0.85 32.93
C ASN A 446 27.80 -1.62 31.64
N GLN A 447 26.59 -2.19 31.54
CA GLN A 447 26.13 -2.77 30.28
C GLN A 447 25.81 -1.62 29.32
N ILE A 448 26.77 -1.32 28.46
CA ILE A 448 26.58 -0.52 27.25
C ILE A 448 25.51 -1.25 26.44
N LEU A 449 24.30 -0.72 26.41
CA LEU A 449 23.24 -1.29 25.60
C LEU A 449 23.59 -1.12 24.13
N SER A 450 23.42 -2.20 23.38
CA SER A 450 23.64 -2.20 21.94
C SER A 450 22.67 -1.25 21.27
N ILE A 451 23.18 -0.49 20.31
CA ILE A 451 22.37 0.32 19.38
C ILE A 451 21.31 -0.59 18.74
N ILE A 452 20.07 -0.13 18.64
CA ILE A 452 19.02 -0.91 17.96
C ILE A 452 19.29 -0.86 16.46
N GLU A 453 19.44 -2.03 15.83
CA GLU A 453 19.68 -2.12 14.39
C GLU A 453 18.44 -2.58 13.64
N TYR A 454 18.16 -1.91 12.51
CA TYR A 454 17.13 -2.33 11.56
C TYR A 454 17.75 -2.64 10.20
N PRO A 455 18.46 -3.76 10.04
CA PRO A 455 19.37 -3.99 8.90
C PRO A 455 18.66 -3.98 7.53
N ASN A 456 17.39 -4.35 7.49
CA ASN A 456 16.60 -4.47 6.26
C ASN A 456 15.69 -3.26 6.00
N LEU A 457 15.68 -2.25 6.88
CA LEU A 457 14.73 -1.14 6.81
C LEU A 457 15.07 -0.21 5.65
N THR A 458 14.25 -0.25 4.61
CA THR A 458 14.39 0.60 3.42
C THR A 458 13.46 1.79 3.46
N ARG A 459 12.38 1.75 4.26
CA ARG A 459 11.40 2.83 4.35
C ARG A 459 10.95 3.08 5.79
N LEU A 460 10.98 4.35 6.21
CA LEU A 460 10.49 4.81 7.50
C LEU A 460 9.45 5.92 7.31
N ASP A 461 8.21 5.70 7.73
CA ASP A 461 7.12 6.68 7.64
C ASP A 461 6.72 7.22 9.02
N LEU A 462 7.06 8.50 9.24
CA LEU A 462 6.83 9.28 10.45
C LEU A 462 5.85 10.45 10.23
N ARG A 463 5.12 10.48 9.10
CA ARG A 463 4.22 11.61 8.78
C ARG A 463 3.11 11.84 9.80
N LYS A 464 2.78 10.84 10.62
CA LYS A 464 1.77 10.90 11.69
C LYS A 464 2.38 10.67 13.07
N ALA A 465 3.69 10.86 13.20
CA ALA A 465 4.43 10.68 14.43
C ALA A 465 4.77 12.03 15.10
N HIS A 466 5.01 12.02 16.41
CA HIS A 466 5.64 13.13 17.13
C HIS A 466 7.11 13.31 16.69
N ASP A 467 7.65 14.51 16.88
CA ASP A 467 9.03 14.88 16.48
C ASP A 467 10.08 14.02 17.20
N ASP A 468 9.79 13.53 18.41
CA ASP A 468 10.72 12.68 19.17
C ASP A 468 11.06 11.38 18.44
N TYR A 469 10.11 10.81 17.68
CA TYR A 469 10.40 9.61 16.89
C TYR A 469 11.32 9.93 15.72
N LEU A 470 11.22 11.12 15.13
CA LEU A 470 12.15 11.56 14.10
C LEU A 470 13.55 11.80 14.68
N GLU A 471 13.62 12.44 15.85
CA GLU A 471 14.86 12.60 16.61
C GLU A 471 15.53 11.25 16.90
N LEU A 472 14.76 10.27 17.37
CA LEU A 472 15.24 8.93 17.72
C LEU A 472 15.90 8.18 16.54
N PHE A 473 15.37 8.32 15.32
CA PHE A 473 15.91 7.65 14.12
C PHE A 473 16.98 8.47 13.38
N LEU A 474 17.05 9.79 13.59
CA LEU A 474 18.08 10.65 12.99
C LEU A 474 19.34 10.77 13.86
N PHE A 475 19.28 10.43 15.15
CA PHE A 475 20.42 10.54 16.05
C PHE A 475 21.08 9.18 16.25
N ASP A 476 22.37 9.08 15.92
CA ASP A 476 23.18 7.85 15.93
C ASP A 476 23.42 7.24 17.31
N THR A 477 22.89 7.85 18.36
CA THR A 477 23.14 7.39 19.72
C THR A 477 22.27 6.19 20.09
N ASN A 478 21.15 5.99 19.40
CA ASN A 478 20.08 5.12 19.88
C ASN A 478 19.64 4.06 18.86
N ILE A 479 19.49 4.43 17.58
CA ILE A 479 19.03 3.53 16.52
C ILE A 479 19.92 3.66 15.29
N SER A 480 20.48 2.55 14.82
CA SER A 480 21.21 2.48 13.57
C SER A 480 20.26 2.13 12.43
N SER A 481 20.04 3.11 11.55
CA SER A 481 19.37 2.90 10.27
C SER A 481 20.39 2.54 9.18
N PRO A 482 20.06 1.63 8.25
CA PRO A 482 20.93 1.22 7.16
C PRO A 482 21.11 2.36 6.16
N ASN A 483 22.16 2.27 5.33
CA ASN A 483 22.35 3.17 4.20
C ASN A 483 21.22 2.94 3.19
N ASN A 484 20.77 4.01 2.53
CA ASN A 484 19.66 4.00 1.56
C ASN A 484 18.25 3.96 2.19
N LEU A 485 18.04 4.60 3.35
CA LEU A 485 16.71 4.74 3.94
C LEU A 485 15.86 5.78 3.19
N HIS A 486 14.62 5.43 2.85
CA HIS A 486 13.59 6.32 2.36
C HIS A 486 12.79 6.87 3.55
N LEU A 487 13.01 8.14 3.89
CA LEU A 487 12.34 8.78 5.02
C LEU A 487 11.09 9.53 4.56
N CYS A 488 9.92 9.21 5.11
CA CYS A 488 8.71 10.00 4.96
C CYS A 488 8.40 10.74 6.26
N CYS A 489 8.39 12.07 6.27
CA CYS A 489 8.12 12.86 7.48
C CYS A 489 7.38 14.16 7.17
N ASN A 490 6.96 14.88 8.22
CA ASN A 490 6.49 16.26 8.08
C ASN A 490 7.72 17.17 7.94
N TYR A 491 7.70 18.06 6.94
CA TYR A 491 8.80 19.00 6.70
C TYR A 491 9.10 19.89 7.92
N GLN A 492 8.07 20.42 8.59
CA GLN A 492 8.24 21.27 9.77
C GLN A 492 8.85 20.50 10.94
N SER A 493 8.46 19.24 11.14
CA SER A 493 9.08 18.35 12.13
C SER A 493 10.56 18.14 11.82
N LEU A 494 10.91 17.92 10.55
CA LEU A 494 12.29 17.77 10.11
C LEU A 494 13.11 19.04 10.33
N GLU A 495 12.56 20.19 9.95
CA GLU A 495 13.17 21.51 10.18
C GLU A 495 13.43 21.75 11.68
N ARG A 496 12.46 21.46 12.56
CA ARG A 496 12.64 21.59 14.01
C ARG A 496 13.71 20.64 14.56
N VAL A 497 13.63 19.35 14.23
CA VAL A 497 14.57 18.33 14.75
C VAL A 497 16.02 18.59 14.28
N THR A 498 16.17 19.05 13.03
CA THR A 498 17.48 19.38 12.46
C THR A 498 17.96 20.80 12.79
N ASN A 499 17.18 21.56 13.56
CA ASN A 499 17.41 22.99 13.83
C ASN A 499 17.67 23.77 12.53
N TYR A 500 16.70 23.80 11.62
CA TYR A 500 16.83 24.42 10.30
C TYR A 500 18.02 23.86 9.50
N PHE A 501 18.23 22.54 9.59
CA PHE A 501 19.34 21.83 8.93
C PHE A 501 20.75 22.29 9.36
N THR A 502 20.87 23.01 10.48
CA THR A 502 22.17 23.45 11.02
C THR A 502 22.78 22.47 12.02
N ARG A 503 22.01 21.52 12.55
CA ARG A 503 22.47 20.57 13.57
C ARG A 503 23.41 19.52 12.95
N TYR A 504 24.67 19.53 13.37
CA TYR A 504 25.72 18.67 12.82
C TYR A 504 25.41 17.17 12.96
N ILE A 505 24.89 16.74 14.12
CA ILE A 505 24.59 15.32 14.41
C ILE A 505 23.60 14.74 13.39
N THR A 506 22.54 15.47 13.05
CA THR A 506 21.54 15.02 12.08
C THR A 506 22.06 15.04 10.64
N ARG A 507 22.99 15.96 10.33
CA ARG A 507 23.50 16.14 8.97
C ARG A 507 24.15 14.87 8.43
N ASN A 508 24.91 14.16 9.26
CA ASN A 508 25.60 12.93 8.86
C ASN A 508 24.62 11.82 8.46
N LYS A 509 23.49 11.66 9.18
CA LYS A 509 22.46 10.68 8.80
C LYS A 509 21.63 11.13 7.62
N CYS A 510 21.32 12.42 7.50
CA CYS A 510 20.61 12.95 6.35
C CYS A 510 21.36 12.67 5.03
N VAL A 511 22.70 12.66 5.06
CA VAL A 511 23.53 12.30 3.88
C VAL A 511 23.38 10.83 3.47
N ASN A 512 23.02 9.94 4.39
CA ASN A 512 22.85 8.50 4.12
C ASN A 512 21.41 8.12 3.70
N LEU A 513 20.49 9.07 3.64
CA LEU A 513 19.13 8.85 3.15
C LEU A 513 19.15 8.66 1.63
N ALA A 514 18.48 7.62 1.12
CA ALA A 514 18.30 7.44 -0.32
C ALA A 514 17.31 8.46 -0.88
N ALA A 515 16.25 8.74 -0.12
CA ALA A 515 15.21 9.67 -0.53
C ALA A 515 14.51 10.28 0.68
N LEU A 516 14.07 11.53 0.52
CA LEU A 516 13.25 12.24 1.48
C LEU A 516 11.90 12.56 0.85
N TYR A 517 10.84 11.97 1.40
CA TYR A 517 9.46 12.26 1.05
C TYR A 517 8.83 13.08 2.16
N CYS A 518 9.02 14.39 2.09
CA CYS A 518 8.17 15.27 2.86
C CYS A 518 6.77 15.18 2.26
N ASN A 519 5.72 15.02 3.08
CA ASN A 519 4.41 15.41 2.58
C ASN A 519 4.60 16.84 2.06
N PRO A 520 4.25 17.13 0.79
CA PRO A 520 4.21 18.52 0.33
C PRO A 520 3.42 19.23 1.41
N MET A 521 3.98 20.33 1.97
CA MET A 521 3.38 21.06 3.08
C MET A 521 1.88 20.97 2.90
N ALA A 522 1.15 20.34 3.83
CA ALA A 522 -0.31 20.27 3.72
C ALA A 522 -0.73 21.70 3.47
N SER A 523 -1.11 21.99 2.23
CA SER A 523 -0.87 23.27 1.55
C SER A 523 -1.09 24.40 2.54
N THR A 524 0.01 24.85 3.15
CA THR A 524 -0.09 25.66 4.35
C THR A 524 -0.69 26.97 3.91
N ILE A 525 -1.83 27.30 4.49
CA ILE A 525 -2.54 28.49 4.08
C ILE A 525 -1.87 29.62 4.82
N LEU A 526 -1.10 30.43 4.08
CA LEU A 526 -0.62 31.69 4.61
C LEU A 526 -1.84 32.55 4.90
N ALA A 527 -2.02 32.91 6.17
CA ALA A 527 -3.09 33.78 6.61
C ALA A 527 -2.55 35.06 7.23
N ILE A 528 -3.25 36.17 7.01
CA ILE A 528 -3.06 37.43 7.75
C ILE A 528 -4.23 37.56 8.70
N VAL A 529 -3.93 37.63 9.99
CA VAL A 529 -4.94 37.81 11.04
C VAL A 529 -4.87 39.23 11.57
N GLU A 530 -6.02 39.91 11.63
CA GLU A 530 -6.18 41.26 12.14
C GLU A 530 -6.85 41.24 13.53
N TYR A 531 -6.27 41.94 14.50
CA TYR A 531 -6.90 42.22 15.80
C TYR A 531 -6.63 43.67 16.21
N GLY A 532 -7.68 44.49 16.25
CA GLY A 532 -7.53 45.94 16.38
C GLY A 532 -6.66 46.52 15.26
N ALA A 533 -5.61 47.25 15.61
CA ALA A 533 -4.63 47.80 14.66
C ALA A 533 -3.50 46.81 14.30
N GLN A 534 -3.41 45.66 14.97
CA GLN A 534 -2.33 44.70 14.78
C GLN A 534 -2.65 43.71 13.64
N LYS A 535 -1.63 43.38 12.86
CA LYS A 535 -1.69 42.34 11.82
C LYS A 535 -0.56 41.36 12.01
N GLN A 536 -0.85 40.08 12.00
CA GLN A 536 0.14 39.02 12.12
C GLN A 536 -0.01 38.03 10.97
N ARG A 537 1.12 37.53 10.46
CA ARG A 537 1.13 36.44 9.48
C ARG A 537 1.23 35.11 10.21
N ILE A 538 0.38 34.17 9.84
CA ILE A 538 0.36 32.82 10.41
C ILE A 538 0.23 31.79 9.30
N SER A 539 0.86 30.64 9.48
CA SER A 539 0.70 29.49 8.61
C SER A 539 -0.35 28.57 9.22
N LEU A 540 -1.47 28.35 8.52
CA LEU A 540 -2.55 27.47 8.97
C LEU A 540 -2.45 26.10 8.29
N ASP A 541 -2.61 25.03 9.08
CA ASP A 541 -2.80 23.68 8.55
C ASP A 541 -4.30 23.52 8.18
N PRO A 542 -4.63 23.21 6.90
CA PRO A 542 -6.02 23.03 6.46
C PRO A 542 -6.74 21.84 7.11
N HIS A 543 -6.04 21.03 7.90
CA HIS A 543 -6.58 19.90 8.66
C HIS A 543 -6.66 20.15 10.17
N SER A 544 -6.13 21.26 10.69
CA SER A 544 -6.29 21.63 12.09
C SER A 544 -7.75 21.89 12.42
N SER A 545 -8.20 21.51 13.63
CA SER A 545 -9.56 21.83 14.07
C SER A 545 -9.76 23.33 14.19
N TYR A 546 -11.02 23.80 14.14
CA TYR A 546 -11.31 25.23 14.29
C TYR A 546 -10.80 25.75 15.64
N GLN A 547 -10.97 24.95 16.68
CA GLN A 547 -10.49 25.26 18.03
C GLN A 547 -8.95 25.39 18.07
N ASP A 548 -8.21 24.51 17.40
CA ASP A 548 -6.74 24.58 17.37
C ASP A 548 -6.26 25.86 16.68
N ILE A 549 -6.91 26.23 15.58
CA ILE A 549 -6.61 27.47 14.85
C ILE A 549 -6.93 28.69 15.71
N CYS A 550 -8.09 28.71 16.37
CA CYS A 550 -8.44 29.77 17.31
C CYS A 550 -7.41 29.88 18.44
N ASN A 551 -7.03 28.76 19.07
CA ASN A 551 -6.02 28.75 20.13
C ASN A 551 -4.67 29.28 19.64
N GLN A 552 -4.26 28.91 18.42
CA GLN A 552 -3.04 29.41 17.79
C GLN A 552 -3.10 30.93 17.57
N ILE A 553 -4.23 31.45 17.10
CA ILE A 553 -4.47 32.89 16.91
C ILE A 553 -4.50 33.63 18.24
N TYR A 554 -5.16 33.09 19.27
CA TYR A 554 -5.24 33.72 20.59
C TYR A 554 -3.86 33.81 21.24
N SER A 555 -3.06 32.76 21.14
CA SER A 555 -1.67 32.75 21.59
C SER A 555 -0.83 33.81 20.87
N LEU A 556 -1.01 33.95 19.55
CA LEU A 556 -0.29 34.92 18.71
C LEU A 556 -0.52 36.38 19.14
N PHE A 557 -1.73 36.70 19.61
CA PHE A 557 -2.09 38.04 20.11
C PHE A 557 -2.05 38.17 21.64
N LYS A 558 -1.57 37.14 22.36
CA LYS A 558 -1.53 37.10 23.83
C LYS A 558 -2.88 37.40 24.50
N LEU A 559 -3.97 36.86 23.94
CA LEU A 559 -5.33 37.10 24.42
C LEU A 559 -5.71 36.15 25.56
N ASP A 560 -6.42 36.65 26.56
CA ASP A 560 -6.99 35.83 27.65
C ASP A 560 -8.22 35.07 27.14
N THR A 561 -8.07 33.76 26.99
CA THR A 561 -9.12 32.85 26.49
C THR A 561 -10.14 32.46 27.55
N ILE A 562 -9.86 32.70 28.84
CA ILE A 562 -10.74 32.29 29.94
C ILE A 562 -11.89 33.30 30.10
N ASN A 563 -11.58 34.60 29.98
CA ASN A 563 -12.52 35.67 30.29
C ASN A 563 -13.14 36.37 29.07
N SER A 564 -12.57 36.16 27.86
CA SER A 564 -13.02 36.87 26.66
C SER A 564 -13.47 35.89 25.59
N LYS A 565 -14.73 36.02 25.15
CA LYS A 565 -15.22 35.34 23.95
C LYS A 565 -14.80 36.16 22.73
N TYR A 566 -14.20 35.53 21.73
CA TYR A 566 -13.89 36.16 20.46
C TYR A 566 -14.64 35.44 19.33
N SER A 567 -14.91 36.18 18.26
CA SER A 567 -15.45 35.67 17.00
C SER A 567 -14.42 35.87 15.91
N LEU A 568 -14.26 34.84 15.07
CA LEU A 568 -13.38 34.89 13.91
C LEU A 568 -14.22 35.23 12.68
N GLN A 569 -13.80 36.27 11.96
CA GLN A 569 -14.35 36.65 10.69
C GLN A 569 -13.34 36.41 9.57
N ARG A 570 -13.83 36.10 8.37
CA ARG A 570 -13.01 36.01 7.16
C ARG A 570 -13.36 37.15 6.24
N GLN A 571 -12.37 37.65 5.51
CA GLN A 571 -12.62 38.58 4.42
C GLN A 571 -13.35 37.87 3.26
N ASP A 572 -14.45 38.44 2.78
CA ASP A 572 -15.20 37.97 1.62
C ASP A 572 -14.31 37.92 0.38
N SER A 573 -14.39 36.83 -0.38
CA SER A 573 -13.60 36.65 -1.60
C SER A 573 -14.06 37.53 -2.76
N LEU A 574 -15.32 37.99 -2.74
CA LEU A 574 -15.93 38.81 -3.78
C LEU A 574 -15.88 40.31 -3.45
N LYS A 575 -15.71 40.69 -2.18
CA LYS A 575 -15.77 42.08 -1.71
C LYS A 575 -14.59 42.42 -0.81
N PHE A 576 -13.61 43.13 -1.35
CA PHE A 576 -12.43 43.54 -0.58
C PHE A 576 -12.83 44.42 0.62
N GLY A 577 -12.29 44.11 1.80
CA GLY A 577 -12.59 44.85 3.04
C GLY A 577 -13.87 44.44 3.78
N LEU A 578 -14.75 43.64 3.17
CA LEU A 578 -15.92 43.08 3.87
C LEU A 578 -15.51 41.82 4.64
N PHE A 579 -15.85 41.77 5.93
CA PHE A 579 -15.60 40.60 6.77
C PHE A 579 -16.92 39.94 7.17
N ILE A 580 -16.98 38.62 7.00
CA ILE A 580 -18.15 37.79 7.30
C ILE A 580 -17.86 36.89 8.51
N ASN A 581 -18.85 36.73 9.39
CA ASN A 581 -18.79 35.72 10.45
C ASN A 581 -18.81 34.34 9.81
N ILE A 582 -17.93 33.45 10.27
CA ILE A 582 -17.85 32.08 9.76
C ILE A 582 -18.08 31.11 10.91
N ASP A 583 -18.97 30.14 10.70
CA ASP A 583 -19.12 29.01 11.60
C ASP A 583 -18.03 27.95 11.39
N GLU A 584 -17.77 27.15 12.42
CA GLU A 584 -16.72 26.13 12.41
C GLU A 584 -16.75 25.21 11.19
N ARG A 585 -17.93 24.74 10.77
CA ARG A 585 -18.06 23.79 9.66
C ARG A 585 -17.73 24.47 8.33
N THR A 586 -18.23 25.68 8.11
CA THR A 586 -17.94 26.47 6.91
C THR A 586 -16.46 26.81 6.81
N PHE A 587 -15.83 27.25 7.91
CA PHE A 587 -14.40 27.57 7.94
C PHE A 587 -13.53 26.37 7.55
N GLN A 588 -13.82 25.20 8.12
CA GLN A 588 -13.07 23.97 7.86
C GLN A 588 -13.17 23.51 6.40
N ASN A 589 -14.35 23.65 5.78
CA ASN A 589 -14.53 23.34 4.37
C ASN A 589 -13.79 24.34 3.48
N GLU A 590 -13.84 25.63 3.81
CA GLU A 590 -13.13 26.67 3.06
C GLU A 590 -11.61 26.50 3.13
N LEU A 591 -11.04 26.18 4.29
CA LEU A 591 -9.60 25.89 4.39
C LEU A 591 -9.19 24.74 3.48
N LYS A 592 -9.94 23.64 3.45
CA LYS A 592 -9.66 22.53 2.53
C LYS A 592 -9.72 22.97 1.07
N GLN A 593 -10.67 23.84 0.71
CA GLN A 593 -10.78 24.39 -0.65
C GLN A 593 -9.63 25.33 -1.00
N TYR A 594 -9.19 26.18 -0.06
CA TYR A 594 -8.02 27.06 -0.24
C TYR A 594 -6.75 26.23 -0.47
N ALA A 595 -6.57 25.16 0.30
CA ALA A 595 -5.47 24.21 0.16
C ALA A 595 -5.45 23.53 -1.22
N ILE A 596 -6.62 23.15 -1.77
CA ILE A 596 -6.71 22.52 -3.09
C ILE A 596 -6.42 23.54 -4.21
N LYS A 597 -6.86 24.80 -4.07
CA LYS A 597 -6.71 25.87 -5.07
C LYS A 597 -5.34 26.58 -5.04
N ASN A 598 -4.32 25.95 -4.46
CA ASN A 598 -3.04 26.54 -4.05
C ASN A 598 -2.20 27.23 -5.16
N SER A 599 -2.65 27.26 -6.42
CA SER A 599 -1.98 27.93 -7.52
C SER A 599 -2.52 29.33 -7.86
N GLN A 600 -3.67 29.76 -7.32
CA GLN A 600 -4.33 31.00 -7.80
C GLN A 600 -4.80 32.02 -6.75
N ASN A 601 -4.73 31.74 -5.44
CA ASN A 601 -5.28 32.65 -4.42
C ASN A 601 -4.24 33.21 -3.45
N PRO A 602 -4.10 34.55 -3.32
CA PRO A 602 -3.14 35.16 -2.41
C PRO A 602 -3.75 35.29 -1.01
N VAL A 603 -3.21 34.54 -0.04
CA VAL A 603 -3.29 34.80 1.42
C VAL A 603 -4.70 34.94 2.02
N LEU A 604 -5.09 33.99 2.88
CA LEU A 604 -6.35 34.05 3.63
C LEU A 604 -6.35 35.23 4.63
N ARG A 605 -7.36 36.08 4.62
CA ARG A 605 -7.46 37.21 5.57
C ARG A 605 -8.53 36.96 6.61
N LEU A 606 -8.13 37.02 7.88
CA LEU A 606 -8.96 36.78 9.04
C LEU A 606 -8.97 38.02 9.93
N ARG A 607 -10.08 38.24 10.63
CA ARG A 607 -10.22 39.30 11.63
C ARG A 607 -10.81 38.72 12.90
N LEU A 608 -10.18 39.02 14.01
CA LEU A 608 -10.66 38.63 15.32
C LEU A 608 -11.41 39.80 15.97
N ILE A 609 -12.62 39.54 16.45
CA ILE A 609 -13.47 40.56 17.07
C ILE A 609 -13.94 40.07 18.45
N PRO A 610 -13.86 40.90 19.51
CA PRO A 610 -14.49 40.59 20.79
C PRO A 610 -15.98 40.28 20.59
N ALA A 611 -16.43 39.14 21.09
CA ALA A 611 -17.84 38.80 21.06
C ALA A 611 -18.55 39.72 22.05
N ILE A 612 -19.23 40.73 21.53
CA ILE A 612 -20.11 41.57 22.33
C ILE A 612 -21.17 40.63 22.89
N SER A 613 -21.21 40.46 24.22
CA SER A 613 -22.28 39.74 24.88
C SER A 613 -23.58 40.41 24.45
N LYS A 614 -24.36 39.74 23.59
CA LYS A 614 -25.70 40.22 23.25
C LYS A 614 -26.50 40.22 24.55
N THR A 615 -26.55 41.37 25.21
CA THR A 615 -27.63 41.69 26.13
C THR A 615 -28.89 41.57 25.30
N THR A 616 -29.76 40.66 25.71
CA THR A 616 -31.00 40.32 25.04
C THR A 616 -31.95 41.51 25.05
N SER A 617 -31.81 42.44 24.13
CA SER A 617 -32.86 43.38 23.75
C SER A 617 -33.47 42.89 22.42
N LYS A 618 -34.76 42.52 22.47
CA LYS A 618 -35.58 42.13 21.31
C LYS A 618 -35.46 43.17 20.18
N PRO A 619 -35.33 42.77 18.91
CA PRO A 619 -35.31 43.71 17.80
C PRO A 619 -36.74 44.17 17.45
N VAL A 620 -36.91 45.48 17.34
CA VAL A 620 -38.06 46.13 16.70
C VAL A 620 -37.81 46.14 15.19
N ASN A 621 -38.80 45.68 14.43
CA ASN A 621 -38.81 45.64 12.96
C ASN A 621 -38.67 47.05 12.35
N GLY A 622 -37.88 47.16 11.28
CA GLY A 622 -37.81 48.41 10.52
C GLY A 622 -37.04 48.31 9.21
N VAL A 623 -37.80 48.17 8.13
CA VAL A 623 -37.60 48.78 6.80
C VAL A 623 -36.53 48.17 5.87
N LEU A 624 -37.06 47.47 4.86
CA LEU A 624 -36.45 47.19 3.56
C LEU A 624 -36.03 48.49 2.86
N ASN A 625 -34.85 48.49 2.23
CA ASN A 625 -34.64 49.26 1.01
C ASN A 625 -33.83 48.46 -0.02
N ARG A 626 -34.43 48.38 -1.22
CA ARG A 626 -33.83 47.94 -2.49
C ARG A 626 -32.89 49.02 -3.00
N GLU A 627 -31.83 48.63 -3.70
CA GLU A 627 -31.35 49.23 -4.97
C GLU A 627 -30.11 48.42 -5.43
N LYS A 628 -30.17 47.74 -6.58
CA LYS A 628 -29.86 48.13 -7.97
C LYS A 628 -28.57 47.43 -8.43
N ALA A 629 -28.76 46.55 -9.40
CA ALA A 629 -27.72 45.91 -10.18
C ALA A 629 -27.08 46.90 -11.15
N TRP A 630 -25.78 46.78 -11.38
CA TRP A 630 -25.12 47.18 -12.63
C TRP A 630 -24.11 46.09 -13.03
N SER A 631 -24.23 45.71 -14.29
CA SER A 631 -23.38 44.83 -15.08
C SER A 631 -22.26 45.62 -15.75
N THR A 632 -21.05 45.08 -15.81
CA THR A 632 -20.13 45.28 -16.95
C THR A 632 -19.12 44.15 -17.05
N SER A 633 -18.83 43.81 -18.30
CA SER A 633 -18.07 42.70 -18.87
C SER A 633 -16.59 43.05 -19.14
N SER A 634 -15.87 42.07 -19.74
CA SER A 634 -14.51 42.10 -20.34
C SER A 634 -13.37 41.73 -19.37
N SER A 635 -12.33 40.98 -19.72
CA SER A 635 -11.85 40.41 -20.99
C SER A 635 -10.81 39.30 -20.72
N GLN A 636 -10.68 38.35 -21.66
CA GLN A 636 -9.66 37.30 -21.74
C GLN A 636 -8.23 37.86 -21.91
N CYS A 637 -7.23 37.10 -21.45
CA CYS A 637 -5.91 37.00 -22.08
C CYS A 637 -5.41 35.55 -21.97
N GLN A 638 -5.20 34.93 -23.13
CA GLN A 638 -4.46 33.69 -23.33
C GLN A 638 -2.97 34.02 -23.45
N HIS A 639 -2.09 33.12 -23.02
CA HIS A 639 -0.76 32.98 -23.62
C HIS A 639 -0.33 31.51 -23.59
N ASP A 640 0.00 31.04 -24.79
CA ASP A 640 0.49 29.72 -25.16
C ASP A 640 2.02 29.56 -24.96
N GLU A 641 2.38 28.29 -24.73
CA GLU A 641 3.51 27.51 -25.26
C GLU A 641 4.96 28.04 -25.19
N SER A 642 5.89 27.19 -24.71
CA SER A 642 6.68 26.35 -25.63
C SER A 642 7.75 25.51 -24.94
N ASP A 643 8.05 24.42 -25.62
CA ASP A 643 8.88 23.28 -25.29
C ASP A 643 10.38 23.54 -25.21
N ARG A 644 11.07 22.65 -24.47
CA ARG A 644 12.46 22.25 -24.79
C ARG A 644 12.63 20.75 -24.63
N ALA A 645 12.90 20.09 -25.76
CA ALA A 645 13.45 18.75 -25.84
C ALA A 645 14.97 18.79 -25.65
N SER A 646 15.53 17.79 -24.96
CA SER A 646 16.96 17.49 -24.96
C SER A 646 17.21 16.00 -25.16
N THR A 647 18.20 15.73 -25.99
CA THR A 647 18.62 14.48 -26.63
C THR A 647 19.23 13.43 -25.69
N ASN A 648 18.90 12.16 -25.94
CA ASN A 648 19.44 10.97 -25.27
C ASN A 648 20.77 10.51 -25.89
N SER A 649 21.71 10.11 -25.02
CA SER A 649 22.95 9.38 -25.36
C SER A 649 22.92 8.02 -24.66
N ALA A 650 23.12 6.95 -25.42
CA ALA A 650 22.94 5.55 -25.02
C ALA A 650 23.95 5.08 -23.97
N ALA A 651 23.45 4.39 -22.94
CA ALA A 651 24.24 3.75 -21.90
C ALA A 651 24.58 2.30 -22.31
N ALA A 652 25.86 2.01 -22.51
CA ALA A 652 26.39 0.66 -22.44
C ALA A 652 26.68 0.34 -20.97
N ILE A 653 25.94 -0.59 -20.38
CA ILE A 653 26.17 -1.06 -19.01
C ILE A 653 27.51 -1.82 -18.99
N ASP A 654 28.47 -1.33 -18.22
CA ASP A 654 29.75 -2.00 -17.98
C ASP A 654 29.48 -3.34 -17.28
N ILE A 655 29.80 -4.45 -17.95
CA ILE A 655 29.68 -5.82 -17.43
C ILE A 655 30.35 -5.93 -16.04
N LYS A 656 31.41 -5.16 -15.77
CA LYS A 656 32.05 -5.10 -14.44
C LYS A 656 31.16 -4.48 -13.36
N GLN A 657 30.28 -3.52 -13.69
CA GLN A 657 29.31 -2.97 -12.73
C GLN A 657 28.20 -3.98 -12.41
N LEU A 658 27.72 -4.74 -13.40
CA LEU A 658 26.74 -5.81 -13.17
C LEU A 658 27.34 -6.84 -12.19
N ILE A 659 28.58 -7.29 -12.45
CA ILE A 659 29.30 -8.25 -11.60
C ILE A 659 29.56 -7.68 -10.18
N ARG A 660 29.91 -6.39 -10.07
CA ARG A 660 30.06 -5.73 -8.76
C ARG A 660 28.75 -5.72 -7.98
N LYS A 661 27.62 -5.40 -8.61
CA LYS A 661 26.28 -5.48 -7.98
C LYS A 661 25.99 -6.91 -7.50
N CYS A 662 26.38 -7.95 -8.25
CA CYS A 662 26.20 -9.35 -7.88
C CYS A 662 26.96 -9.74 -6.61
N LEU A 663 28.25 -9.37 -6.51
CA LEU A 663 29.10 -9.72 -5.37
C LEU A 663 28.69 -8.99 -4.08
N THR A 664 28.06 -7.82 -4.18
CA THR A 664 27.47 -7.13 -3.02
C THR A 664 26.17 -7.76 -2.51
N ASN A 665 25.39 -8.45 -3.37
CA ASN A 665 24.11 -9.07 -2.99
C ASN A 665 24.25 -10.53 -2.51
N LEU A 666 25.41 -11.14 -2.72
CA LEU A 666 25.75 -12.50 -2.25
C LEU A 666 26.47 -12.51 -0.89
N LYS A 667 26.78 -11.33 -0.34
CA LYS A 667 27.17 -11.14 1.06
C LYS A 667 25.93 -10.79 1.86
#